data_AF-F8KTM2-F1
#
_entry.id   AF-F8KTM2-F1
#
_cell.length_a   1.000
_cell.length_b   1.000
_cell.length_c   1.000
_cell.angle_alpha   90.00
_cell.angle_beta   90.00
_cell.angle_gamma   90.00
#
_symmetry.space_group_name_H-M   'P 1'
#
loop_
_entity.id
_entity.type
_entity.pdbx_description
1 polymer ?
#
loop_
_entity_poly.entity_id
_entity_poly.type
_entity_poly.pdbx_seq_one_letter_code
_entity_poly.pdbx_strand_id
1 'polypeptide(L)'
;MPGEIAVIALADGADLARFSHLGAQKTIEVVARDLRENFTHYFNMARSEEASSAILERVIQALQELSVETANTLQHNKSDVESILQAILEEVRAVQDWQETWHLPLLDTTQTLQKRLQTDQEQRHNAQEPILNALTGIKTEIGALQEAFQGKDYQLEFSALENTLKDLKSKVAEMHCTLQSPQESPILESKYQAIVLGIGIEVTKIKNGGWFKRLWRWLFGSKAQKQAQHKLQALKDALASSASLQFKPWTHTLPKNLKDFHLEDVRTEMKAHQDILEWNVSQCFKDFRLLLKEIGDVSFENWDEKHLKSLFQVMATTRTKHQENREQLKAQIKQANTHLHIYQQQLLDEIRIKEQECVSLMTRFVEIKHGTLHLEENLQCALNKLAEKVQTLNAPYTLQNLRDVLLALQKENLQQYSKLYEDYATQSAQVKNAFENLKASLPHANASQQPCSQDILNAPKHTALLDYINTLETQTRDFQSMQERLEQCQTIHQEAVALEKVLRQDLAALVMGYATLQPSIYTLQAQSLYHIQDLDSLDVAFVQSCLQRLEQHLRTEQELLERLQRELQESSSPAPHFNFTLPTLLQRLQQAIQNKACDLHDFASTLLVTAIDGDQFLLLHLGDGVCGVLKDRQLVVANYPENGKFDNEAIFTTSKNAPLSAKVFKGKLSDKNFTGFVLMSKGASEFFYHDKEDALVTALQDYMNVARAPGMYHGVQDSLKALLETRVREKTSDDCSVVMLVKQSMEPLSESEQRLKTQMETISNDG
;
A
#
# COMPACT_ATOMS: atom_id res chain seq x y z
N MET A 1 108.74 -19.97 -0.46
CA MET A 1 107.52 -19.40 -1.05
C MET A 1 106.50 -19.32 0.06
N PRO A 2 105.86 -18.16 0.33
CA PRO A 2 104.67 -18.15 1.17
C PRO A 2 103.70 -19.20 0.61
N GLY A 3 103.13 -20.04 1.47
CA GLY A 3 102.25 -21.13 1.05
C GLY A 3 101.11 -20.57 0.21
N GLU A 4 100.83 -21.18 -0.94
CA GLU A 4 99.65 -20.81 -1.72
C GLU A 4 98.41 -21.21 -0.93
N ILE A 5 97.69 -20.21 -0.40
CA ILE A 5 96.39 -20.42 0.25
C ILE A 5 95.37 -20.70 -0.85
N ALA A 6 94.77 -21.89 -0.83
CA ALA A 6 93.69 -22.26 -1.73
C ALA A 6 92.34 -21.94 -1.08
N VAL A 7 91.49 -21.18 -1.76
CA VAL A 7 90.15 -20.84 -1.28
C VAL A 7 89.11 -21.24 -2.33
N ILE A 8 88.08 -21.97 -1.92
CA ILE A 8 86.84 -22.15 -2.68
C ILE A 8 85.68 -21.59 -1.88
N ALA A 9 84.79 -20.85 -2.53
CA ALA A 9 83.62 -20.25 -1.90
C ALA A 9 82.40 -20.38 -2.83
N LEU A 10 81.23 -20.44 -2.22
CA LEU A 10 79.94 -20.52 -2.88
C LEU A 10 78.94 -19.70 -2.05
N ALA A 11 78.19 -18.85 -2.73
CA ALA A 11 77.11 -18.06 -2.14
C ALA A 11 75.91 -18.15 -3.08
N ASP A 12 74.76 -18.47 -2.52
CA ASP A 12 73.49 -18.60 -3.24
C ASP A 12 72.58 -17.43 -2.88
N GLY A 13 71.93 -16.83 -3.86
CA GLY A 13 71.12 -15.62 -3.66
C GLY A 13 69.78 -15.95 -3.02
N ALA A 14 69.30 -15.10 -2.10
CA ALA A 14 67.94 -15.26 -1.59
C ALA A 14 66.90 -14.84 -2.66
N ASP A 15 65.88 -15.68 -2.89
CA ASP A 15 64.83 -15.45 -3.90
C ASP A 15 64.04 -14.14 -3.70
N LEU A 16 63.83 -13.75 -2.44
CA LEU A 16 63.05 -12.56 -2.09
C LEU A 16 63.89 -11.27 -2.09
N ALA A 17 65.21 -11.37 -2.24
CA ALA A 17 66.11 -10.23 -2.18
C ALA A 17 66.43 -9.72 -3.60
N ARG A 18 66.02 -8.48 -3.87
CA ARG A 18 65.99 -7.89 -5.22
C ARG A 18 67.34 -7.85 -5.94
N PHE A 19 68.44 -7.79 -5.19
CA PHE A 19 69.81 -7.72 -5.67
C PHE A 19 70.69 -8.85 -5.11
N SER A 20 70.09 -10.00 -4.78
CA SER A 20 70.76 -11.14 -4.16
C SER A 20 71.98 -11.63 -4.96
N HIS A 21 71.91 -11.60 -6.29
CA HIS A 21 73.04 -11.93 -7.18
C HIS A 21 74.26 -11.01 -6.98
N LEU A 22 74.05 -9.69 -6.84
CA LEU A 22 75.13 -8.73 -6.53
C LEU A 22 75.67 -8.97 -5.12
N GLY A 23 74.78 -9.31 -4.19
CA GLY A 23 75.12 -9.64 -2.81
C GLY A 23 76.00 -10.89 -2.70
N ALA A 24 75.61 -11.97 -3.38
CA ALA A 24 76.35 -13.22 -3.44
C ALA A 24 77.75 -13.01 -4.07
N GLN A 25 77.82 -12.28 -5.20
CA GLN A 25 79.09 -11.94 -5.83
C GLN A 25 80.01 -11.15 -4.88
N LYS A 26 79.51 -10.06 -4.29
CA LYS A 26 80.28 -9.23 -3.36
C LYS A 26 80.75 -10.02 -2.15
N THR A 27 79.88 -10.88 -1.61
CA THR A 27 80.21 -11.76 -0.48
C THR A 27 81.39 -12.68 -0.82
N ILE A 28 81.35 -13.36 -1.98
CA ILE A 28 82.44 -14.25 -2.42
C ILE A 28 83.74 -13.46 -2.59
N GLU A 29 83.70 -12.31 -3.26
CA GLU A 29 84.88 -11.47 -3.51
C GLU A 29 85.55 -11.02 -2.20
N VAL A 30 84.76 -10.59 -1.22
CA VAL A 30 85.25 -10.11 0.08
C VAL A 30 85.83 -11.25 0.89
N VAL A 31 85.10 -12.36 1.03
CA VAL A 31 85.52 -13.50 1.85
C VAL A 31 86.75 -14.18 1.28
N ALA A 32 86.81 -14.39 -0.05
CA ALA A 32 87.96 -15.02 -0.67
C ALA A 32 89.24 -14.17 -0.51
N ARG A 33 89.12 -12.85 -0.66
CA ARG A 33 90.23 -11.92 -0.45
C ARG A 33 90.68 -11.91 1.01
N ASP A 34 89.72 -11.78 1.93
CA ASP A 34 89.98 -11.67 3.35
C ASP A 34 90.61 -12.94 3.94
N LEU A 35 90.10 -14.12 3.57
CA LEU A 35 90.71 -15.39 3.99
C LEU A 35 92.12 -15.57 3.42
N ARG A 36 92.38 -15.16 2.18
CA ARG A 36 93.72 -15.23 1.60
C ARG A 36 94.73 -14.33 2.34
N GLU A 37 94.28 -13.18 2.86
CA GLU A 37 95.15 -12.22 3.54
C GLU A 37 95.27 -12.51 5.04
N ASN A 38 94.22 -13.06 5.67
CA ASN A 38 94.08 -13.17 7.11
C ASN A 38 93.89 -14.61 7.61
N PHE A 39 94.17 -15.64 6.80
CA PHE A 39 93.94 -17.06 7.16
C PHE A 39 94.52 -17.43 8.54
N THR A 40 95.81 -17.15 8.76
CA THR A 40 96.52 -17.51 10.00
C THR A 40 95.89 -16.85 11.23
N HIS A 41 95.33 -15.65 11.07
CA HIS A 41 94.63 -14.95 12.15
C HIS A 41 93.36 -15.71 12.54
N TYR A 42 92.50 -16.04 11.58
CA TYR A 42 91.25 -16.78 11.84
C TYR A 42 91.50 -18.21 12.33
N PHE A 43 92.54 -18.87 11.81
CA PHE A 43 92.92 -20.20 12.26
C PHE A 43 93.33 -20.21 13.75
N ASN A 44 94.05 -19.18 14.21
CA ASN A 44 94.55 -19.11 15.59
C ASN A 44 93.54 -18.57 16.62
N MET A 45 92.37 -18.04 16.20
CA MET A 45 91.32 -17.60 17.13
C MET A 45 90.87 -18.74 18.06
N ALA A 46 90.59 -18.46 19.33
CA ALA A 46 90.26 -19.54 20.28
C ALA A 46 88.87 -20.13 20.01
N ARG A 47 87.89 -19.30 19.66
CA ARG A 47 86.49 -19.70 19.44
C ARG A 47 86.13 -19.61 17.96
N SER A 48 85.41 -20.62 17.46
CA SER A 48 84.89 -20.61 16.08
C SER A 48 83.91 -19.45 15.83
N GLU A 49 83.15 -19.04 16.84
CA GLU A 49 82.22 -17.90 16.80
C GLU A 49 82.93 -16.56 16.61
N GLU A 50 84.15 -16.39 17.13
CA GLU A 50 84.95 -15.19 16.93
C GLU A 50 85.39 -15.07 15.47
N ALA A 51 85.76 -16.20 14.86
CA ALA A 51 86.13 -16.26 13.44
C ALA A 51 84.94 -16.02 12.51
N SER A 52 83.78 -16.63 12.76
CA SER A 52 82.58 -16.38 11.95
C SER A 52 82.13 -14.92 12.05
N SER A 53 82.12 -14.36 13.26
CA SER A 53 81.74 -12.96 13.48
C SER A 53 82.67 -12.00 12.75
N ALA A 54 83.98 -12.16 12.88
CA ALA A 54 84.95 -11.28 12.21
C ALA A 54 84.86 -11.35 10.68
N ILE A 55 84.65 -12.55 10.11
CA ILE A 55 84.48 -12.72 8.66
C ILE A 55 83.17 -12.07 8.20
N LEU A 56 82.06 -12.33 8.91
CA LEU A 56 80.74 -11.80 8.54
C LEU A 56 80.62 -10.28 8.75
N GLU A 57 81.30 -9.71 9.73
CA GLU A 57 81.36 -8.25 9.92
C GLU A 57 81.94 -7.56 8.69
N ARG A 58 83.01 -8.12 8.09
CA ARG A 58 83.58 -7.59 6.84
C ARG A 58 82.63 -7.72 5.66
N VAL A 59 81.91 -8.84 5.57
CA VAL A 59 80.88 -9.04 4.54
C VAL A 59 79.76 -8.02 4.70
N ILE A 60 79.20 -7.87 5.91
CA ILE A 60 78.12 -6.93 6.20
C ILE A 60 78.56 -5.50 5.89
N GLN A 61 79.75 -5.08 6.29
CA GLN A 61 80.27 -3.75 5.97
C GLN A 61 80.35 -3.53 4.45
N ALA A 62 80.89 -4.50 3.70
CA ALA A 62 81.00 -4.38 2.25
C ALA A 62 79.63 -4.37 1.55
N LEU A 63 78.64 -5.11 2.07
CA LEU A 63 77.27 -5.10 1.58
C LEU A 63 76.53 -3.81 1.93
N GLN A 64 76.82 -3.19 3.09
CA GLN A 64 76.32 -1.86 3.45
C GLN A 64 76.87 -0.77 2.53
N GLU A 65 78.16 -0.82 2.21
CA GLU A 65 78.76 0.09 1.23
C GLU A 65 78.11 -0.09 -0.15
N LEU A 66 77.89 -1.35 -0.57
CA LEU A 66 77.23 -1.68 -1.82
C LEU A 66 75.76 -1.21 -1.85
N SER A 67 75.04 -1.28 -0.73
CA SER A 67 73.66 -0.80 -0.65
C SER A 67 73.58 0.71 -0.85
N VAL A 68 74.51 1.46 -0.26
CA VAL A 68 74.62 2.92 -0.46
C VAL A 68 74.96 3.25 -1.92
N GLU A 69 75.91 2.56 -2.53
CA GLU A 69 76.29 2.77 -3.94
C GLU A 69 75.14 2.45 -4.90
N THR A 70 74.42 1.36 -4.63
CA THR A 70 73.29 0.91 -5.44
C THR A 70 72.12 1.89 -5.32
N ALA A 71 71.79 2.32 -4.10
CA ALA A 71 70.76 3.34 -3.85
C ALA A 71 71.09 4.65 -4.59
N ASN A 72 72.34 5.13 -4.49
CA ASN A 72 72.77 6.34 -5.19
C ASN A 72 72.64 6.21 -6.72
N THR A 73 72.95 5.04 -7.27
CA THR A 73 72.84 4.76 -8.70
C THR A 73 71.37 4.74 -9.17
N LEU A 74 70.49 4.08 -8.42
CA LEU A 74 69.05 4.03 -8.69
C LEU A 74 68.39 5.41 -8.61
N GLN A 75 68.85 6.26 -7.69
CA GLN A 75 68.38 7.62 -7.50
C GLN A 75 68.97 8.63 -8.50
N HIS A 76 69.95 8.22 -9.32
CA HIS A 76 70.52 9.09 -10.36
C HIS A 76 69.48 9.44 -11.44
N ASN A 77 68.60 8.50 -11.80
CA ASN A 77 67.47 8.76 -12.68
C ASN A 77 66.24 9.19 -11.87
N LYS A 78 65.94 10.50 -11.91
CA LYS A 78 64.86 11.14 -11.16
C LYS A 78 63.60 11.39 -11.97
N SER A 79 63.60 11.03 -13.26
CA SER A 79 62.55 11.44 -14.21
C SER A 79 61.13 11.04 -13.78
N ASP A 80 60.97 9.89 -13.15
CA ASP A 80 59.69 9.40 -12.61
C ASP A 80 59.22 10.19 -11.37
N VAL A 81 60.13 10.45 -10.43
CA VAL A 81 59.85 11.28 -9.24
C VAL A 81 59.54 12.72 -9.63
N GLU A 82 60.36 13.33 -10.49
CA GLU A 82 60.17 14.69 -11.00
C GLU A 82 58.86 14.82 -11.79
N SER A 83 58.51 13.82 -12.61
CA SER A 83 57.24 13.81 -13.34
C SER A 83 56.03 13.79 -12.40
N ILE A 84 56.10 13.05 -11.29
CA ILE A 84 55.02 13.01 -10.29
C ILE A 84 54.93 14.35 -9.53
N LEU A 85 56.07 14.90 -9.09
CA LEU A 85 56.10 16.21 -8.41
C LEU A 85 55.56 17.32 -9.31
N GLN A 86 55.88 17.27 -10.61
CA GLN A 86 55.35 18.21 -11.60
C GLN A 86 53.83 18.07 -11.78
N ALA A 87 53.31 16.84 -11.81
CA ALA A 87 51.86 16.61 -11.85
C ALA A 87 51.15 17.17 -10.61
N ILE A 88 51.77 17.11 -9.42
CA ILE A 88 51.22 17.73 -8.21
C ILE A 88 51.17 19.26 -8.36
N LEU A 89 52.21 19.89 -8.90
CA LEU A 89 52.23 21.34 -9.15
C LEU A 89 51.19 21.77 -10.20
N GLU A 90 50.94 20.93 -11.21
CA GLU A 90 49.89 21.17 -12.19
C GLU A 90 48.49 21.08 -11.57
N GLU A 91 48.26 20.12 -10.68
CA GLU A 91 47.01 20.02 -9.92
C GLU A 91 46.82 21.25 -9.01
N VAL A 92 47.87 21.71 -8.31
CA VAL A 92 47.83 22.96 -7.50
C VAL A 92 47.31 24.14 -8.33
N ARG A 93 47.86 24.33 -9.54
CA ARG A 93 47.45 25.42 -10.44
C ARG A 93 46.02 25.22 -10.94
N ALA A 94 45.65 24.00 -11.31
CA ALA A 94 44.31 23.70 -11.79
C ALA A 94 43.24 23.95 -10.71
N VAL A 95 43.54 23.68 -9.43
CA VAL A 95 42.63 24.00 -8.31
C VAL A 95 42.54 25.52 -8.10
N GLN A 96 43.63 26.27 -8.27
CA GLN A 96 43.62 27.74 -8.23
C GLN A 96 42.76 28.33 -9.36
N ASP A 97 42.95 27.87 -10.60
CA ASP A 97 42.16 28.30 -11.76
C ASP A 97 40.68 27.92 -11.61
N TRP A 98 40.40 26.76 -11.01
CA TRP A 98 39.04 26.32 -10.71
C TRP A 98 38.38 27.25 -9.68
N GLN A 99 39.09 27.72 -8.66
CA GLN A 99 38.55 28.68 -7.68
C GLN A 99 38.03 29.97 -8.32
N GLU A 100 38.74 30.50 -9.32
CA GLU A 100 38.35 31.75 -9.99
C GLU A 100 37.12 31.58 -10.88
N THR A 101 36.91 30.38 -11.43
CA THR A 101 35.85 30.07 -12.41
C THR A 101 34.63 29.40 -11.80
N TRP A 102 34.76 28.83 -10.60
CA TRP A 102 33.71 28.07 -9.94
C TRP A 102 32.55 28.96 -9.49
N HIS A 103 31.35 28.59 -9.92
CA HIS A 103 30.08 29.12 -9.50
C HIS A 103 29.10 27.95 -9.36
N LEU A 104 28.14 28.06 -8.45
CA LEU A 104 27.14 27.02 -8.21
C LEU A 104 25.96 27.17 -9.21
N PRO A 105 25.80 26.30 -10.23
CA PRO A 105 24.79 26.50 -11.28
C PRO A 105 23.33 26.44 -10.76
N LEU A 106 23.14 25.77 -9.62
CA LEU A 106 21.85 25.67 -8.93
C LEU A 106 21.31 27.05 -8.54
N LEU A 107 22.18 28.02 -8.25
CA LEU A 107 21.80 29.37 -7.89
C LEU A 107 21.15 30.13 -9.06
N ASP A 108 21.77 30.09 -10.23
CA ASP A 108 21.22 30.71 -11.43
C ASP A 108 19.90 30.06 -11.84
N THR A 109 19.82 28.74 -11.69
CA THR A 109 18.60 27.98 -11.96
C THR A 109 17.47 28.43 -11.02
N THR A 110 17.69 28.36 -9.71
CA THR A 110 16.68 28.75 -8.72
C THR A 110 16.24 30.21 -8.85
N GLN A 111 17.14 31.14 -9.15
CA GLN A 111 16.80 32.54 -9.42
C GLN A 111 15.94 32.71 -10.68
N THR A 112 16.29 32.01 -11.77
CA THR A 112 15.53 32.04 -13.02
C THR A 112 14.13 31.47 -12.84
N LEU A 113 14.04 30.34 -12.12
CA LEU A 113 12.78 29.71 -11.76
C LEU A 113 11.91 30.62 -10.90
N GLN A 114 12.49 31.28 -9.90
CA GLN A 114 11.77 32.20 -9.04
C GLN A 114 11.20 33.38 -9.84
N LYS A 115 11.98 33.99 -10.75
CA LYS A 115 11.50 35.06 -11.63
C LYS A 115 10.35 34.61 -12.53
N ARG A 116 10.45 33.40 -13.10
CA ARG A 116 9.42 32.84 -13.96
C ARG A 116 8.13 32.56 -13.18
N LEU A 117 8.22 31.92 -12.01
CA LEU A 117 7.06 31.65 -11.15
C LEU A 117 6.39 32.95 -10.66
N GLN A 118 7.18 33.98 -10.33
CA GLN A 118 6.65 35.31 -9.99
C GLN A 118 5.91 35.94 -11.18
N THR A 119 6.47 35.82 -12.39
CA THR A 119 5.82 36.33 -13.61
C THR A 119 4.51 35.59 -13.88
N ASP A 120 4.49 34.26 -13.75
CA ASP A 120 3.28 33.44 -13.92
C ASP A 120 2.21 33.82 -12.89
N GLN A 121 2.61 34.08 -11.65
CA GLN A 121 1.72 34.56 -10.58
C GLN A 121 1.12 35.94 -10.92
N GLU A 122 1.91 36.88 -11.42
CA GLU A 122 1.43 38.20 -11.85
C GLU A 122 0.48 38.09 -13.06
N GLN A 123 0.81 37.26 -14.05
CA GLN A 123 -0.05 37.02 -15.21
C GLN A 123 -1.40 36.42 -14.82
N ARG A 124 -1.41 35.41 -13.94
CA ARG A 124 -2.64 34.81 -13.37
C ARG A 124 -3.42 35.81 -12.54
N HIS A 125 -2.73 36.64 -11.75
CA HIS A 125 -3.36 37.69 -10.98
C HIS A 125 -4.03 38.75 -11.87
N ASN A 126 -3.53 38.97 -13.09
CA ASN A 126 -4.17 39.84 -14.07
C ASN A 126 -5.31 39.14 -14.85
N ALA A 127 -5.22 37.82 -15.04
CA ALA A 127 -6.22 37.01 -15.74
C ALA A 127 -7.31 36.45 -14.79
N GLN A 128 -8.08 37.34 -14.15
CA GLN A 128 -9.12 36.96 -13.18
C GLN A 128 -10.51 36.68 -13.80
N GLU A 129 -10.58 36.59 -15.12
CA GLU A 129 -11.84 36.42 -15.86
C GLU A 129 -12.65 35.17 -15.44
N PRO A 130 -12.06 33.99 -15.20
CA PRO A 130 -12.81 32.81 -14.74
C PRO A 130 -13.44 33.01 -13.36
N ILE A 131 -12.75 33.72 -12.46
CA ILE A 131 -13.23 34.04 -11.11
C ILE A 131 -14.40 35.03 -11.22
N LEU A 132 -14.24 36.08 -12.03
CA LEU A 132 -15.30 37.06 -12.25
C LEU A 132 -16.56 36.43 -12.84
N ASN A 133 -16.40 35.54 -13.83
CA ASN A 133 -17.50 34.80 -14.44
C ASN A 133 -18.21 33.91 -13.42
N ALA A 134 -17.46 33.19 -12.58
CA ALA A 134 -18.04 32.33 -11.54
C ALA A 134 -18.79 33.14 -10.47
N LEU A 135 -18.24 34.25 -9.99
CA LEU A 135 -18.90 35.13 -9.02
C LEU A 135 -20.17 35.77 -9.58
N THR A 136 -20.15 36.18 -10.86
CA THR A 136 -21.32 36.74 -11.55
C THR A 136 -22.40 35.68 -11.76
N GLY A 137 -22.01 34.46 -12.14
CA GLY A 137 -22.89 33.31 -12.24
C GLY A 137 -23.58 32.98 -10.91
N ILE A 138 -22.81 32.90 -9.82
CA ILE A 138 -23.32 32.71 -8.45
C ILE A 138 -24.34 33.80 -8.10
N LYS A 139 -24.03 35.08 -8.36
CA LYS A 139 -24.96 36.18 -8.08
C LYS A 139 -26.29 36.04 -8.83
N THR A 140 -26.23 35.61 -10.09
CA THR A 140 -27.42 35.45 -10.93
C THR A 140 -28.29 34.29 -10.45
N GLU A 141 -27.68 33.14 -10.16
CA GLU A 141 -28.36 31.95 -9.65
C GLU A 141 -28.95 32.18 -8.26
N ILE A 142 -28.26 32.92 -7.38
CA ILE A 142 -28.83 33.35 -6.09
C ILE A 142 -30.13 34.14 -6.32
N GLY A 143 -30.14 35.10 -7.24
CA GLY A 143 -31.34 35.87 -7.56
C GLY A 143 -32.50 35.01 -8.05
N ALA A 144 -32.22 34.05 -8.95
CA ALA A 144 -33.24 33.12 -9.46
C ALA A 144 -33.82 32.23 -8.36
N LEU A 145 -32.99 31.73 -7.44
CA LEU A 145 -33.42 30.96 -6.28
C LEU A 145 -34.30 31.80 -5.34
N GLN A 146 -33.90 33.03 -5.04
CA GLN A 146 -34.68 33.95 -4.19
C GLN A 146 -36.07 34.25 -4.75
N GLU A 147 -36.23 34.31 -6.07
CA GLU A 147 -37.54 34.48 -6.71
C GLU A 147 -38.39 33.21 -6.65
N ALA A 148 -37.77 32.03 -6.78
CA ALA A 148 -38.47 30.74 -6.73
C ALA A 148 -39.07 30.43 -5.34
N PHE A 149 -38.46 30.89 -4.25
CA PHE A 149 -38.87 30.61 -2.86
C PHE A 149 -39.91 31.59 -2.29
N GLN A 150 -40.71 32.29 -3.12
CA GLN A 150 -41.66 33.31 -2.62
C GLN A 150 -42.99 32.77 -2.09
N GLY A 151 -43.17 31.45 -1.89
CA GLY A 151 -44.34 30.87 -1.22
C GLY A 151 -45.73 31.16 -1.85
N LYS A 152 -45.78 31.72 -3.07
CA LYS A 152 -47.01 32.22 -3.71
C LYS A 152 -47.86 31.11 -4.37
N ASP A 153 -47.27 29.96 -4.69
CA ASP A 153 -47.92 28.90 -5.47
C ASP A 153 -48.39 27.69 -4.63
N TYR A 154 -48.45 27.79 -3.29
CA TYR A 154 -48.80 26.65 -2.42
C TYR A 154 -50.17 26.81 -1.74
N GLN A 155 -51.24 26.34 -2.41
CA GLN A 155 -52.61 26.35 -1.89
C GLN A 155 -53.36 25.04 -2.20
N LEU A 156 -54.07 24.48 -1.21
CA LEU A 156 -54.98 23.33 -1.36
C LEU A 156 -56.26 23.65 -0.58
N GLU A 157 -57.41 23.59 -1.25
CA GLU A 157 -58.69 24.00 -0.68
C GLU A 157 -59.48 22.79 -0.16
N PHE A 158 -59.51 22.60 1.16
CA PHE A 158 -60.25 21.52 1.84
C PHE A 158 -61.73 21.85 2.11
N SER A 159 -62.12 23.13 2.01
CA SER A 159 -63.46 23.64 2.36
C SER A 159 -64.57 22.93 1.58
N ALA A 160 -64.36 22.67 0.29
CA ALA A 160 -65.32 21.98 -0.57
C ALA A 160 -65.59 20.55 -0.09
N LEU A 161 -64.55 19.82 0.32
CA LEU A 161 -64.62 18.44 0.74
C LEU A 161 -65.32 18.30 2.10
N GLU A 162 -64.98 19.18 3.06
CA GLU A 162 -65.64 19.25 4.37
C GLU A 162 -67.13 19.54 4.24
N ASN A 163 -67.49 20.46 3.33
CA ASN A 163 -68.89 20.80 3.06
C ASN A 163 -69.66 19.62 2.46
N THR A 164 -69.06 18.87 1.52
CA THR A 164 -69.68 17.67 0.94
C THR A 164 -69.90 16.58 1.98
N LEU A 165 -68.91 16.31 2.85
CA LEU A 165 -69.03 15.32 3.92
C LEU A 165 -70.11 15.69 4.94
N LYS A 166 -70.19 16.96 5.31
CA LYS A 166 -71.20 17.49 6.24
C LYS A 166 -72.62 17.37 5.66
N ASP A 167 -72.79 17.69 4.39
CA ASP A 167 -74.06 17.55 3.67
C ASP A 167 -74.50 16.08 3.58
N LEU A 168 -73.59 15.17 3.23
CA LEU A 168 -73.84 13.72 3.20
C LEU A 168 -74.29 13.19 4.56
N LYS A 169 -73.60 13.60 5.63
CA LYS A 169 -73.94 13.20 7.02
C LYS A 169 -75.34 13.64 7.41
N SER A 170 -75.75 14.87 7.07
CA SER A 170 -77.11 15.37 7.31
C SER A 170 -78.13 14.55 6.53
N LYS A 171 -77.88 14.32 5.23
CA LYS A 171 -78.78 13.56 4.34
C LYS A 171 -78.98 12.11 4.80
N VAL A 172 -77.92 11.43 5.25
CA VAL A 172 -77.99 10.05 5.76
C VAL A 172 -78.68 10.00 7.13
N ALA A 173 -78.47 11.00 8.00
CA ALA A 173 -79.14 11.09 9.31
C ALA A 173 -80.66 11.34 9.19
N GLU A 174 -81.08 12.09 8.17
CA GLU A 174 -82.49 12.40 7.89
C GLU A 174 -83.29 11.22 7.29
N MET A 175 -82.63 10.13 6.89
CA MET A 175 -83.32 8.95 6.37
C MET A 175 -84.23 8.31 7.43
N HIS A 176 -85.54 8.32 7.17
CA HIS A 176 -86.57 7.81 8.09
C HIS A 176 -86.71 6.28 7.98
N CYS A 177 -85.77 5.52 8.54
CA CYS A 177 -85.69 4.05 8.39
C CYS A 177 -86.70 3.24 9.24
N THR A 178 -87.95 3.69 9.36
CA THR A 178 -88.99 2.95 10.11
C THR A 178 -90.26 2.73 9.28
N LEU A 179 -90.55 1.46 9.01
CA LEU A 179 -91.77 0.99 8.40
C LEU A 179 -92.82 0.78 9.49
N GLN A 180 -94.01 1.33 9.28
CA GLN A 180 -95.11 1.28 10.24
C GLN A 180 -95.76 -0.11 10.28
N SER A 181 -96.10 -0.58 11.49
CA SER A 181 -96.86 -1.82 11.68
C SER A 181 -98.31 -1.62 11.22
N PRO A 182 -98.94 -2.60 10.54
CA PRO A 182 -100.37 -2.54 10.27
C PRO A 182 -101.17 -2.55 11.56
N GLN A 183 -102.01 -1.53 11.76
CA GLN A 183 -102.97 -1.50 12.85
C GLN A 183 -104.26 -2.22 12.43
N GLU A 184 -104.80 -3.06 13.32
CA GLU A 184 -106.15 -3.60 13.15
C GLU A 184 -107.16 -2.45 13.14
N SER A 185 -108.15 -2.50 12.25
CA SER A 185 -109.32 -1.64 12.43
C SER A 185 -110.09 -2.16 13.64
N PRO A 186 -110.19 -1.43 14.76
CA PRO A 186 -110.92 -1.88 15.95
C PRO A 186 -112.41 -2.17 15.66
N ILE A 187 -112.89 -1.66 14.53
CA ILE A 187 -114.24 -1.87 13.99
C ILE A 187 -114.42 -3.31 13.49
N LEU A 188 -113.40 -3.95 12.91
CA LEU A 188 -113.52 -5.33 12.42
C LEU A 188 -113.62 -6.34 13.56
N GLU A 189 -112.78 -6.17 14.58
CA GLU A 189 -112.74 -7.07 15.74
C GLU A 189 -114.02 -6.95 16.57
N SER A 190 -114.53 -5.73 16.77
CA SER A 190 -115.81 -5.52 17.48
C SER A 190 -116.98 -6.15 16.74
N LYS A 191 -117.02 -6.08 15.40
CA LYS A 191 -118.03 -6.77 14.58
C LYS A 191 -117.96 -8.29 14.71
N TYR A 192 -116.76 -8.88 14.69
CA TYR A 192 -116.59 -10.32 14.91
C TYR A 192 -117.17 -10.75 16.27
N GLN A 193 -116.84 -10.01 17.33
CA GLN A 193 -117.32 -10.31 18.68
C GLN A 193 -118.84 -10.21 18.79
N ALA A 194 -119.46 -9.20 18.17
CA ALA A 194 -120.91 -9.03 18.16
C ALA A 194 -121.63 -10.22 17.49
N ILE A 195 -121.08 -10.71 16.36
CA ILE A 195 -121.62 -11.88 15.65
C ILE A 195 -121.50 -13.15 16.49
N VAL A 196 -120.33 -13.39 17.11
CA VAL A 196 -120.11 -14.52 18.01
C VAL A 196 -121.10 -14.50 19.18
N LEU A 197 -121.33 -13.33 19.78
CA LEU A 197 -122.27 -13.15 20.88
C LEU A 197 -123.71 -13.46 20.44
N GLY A 198 -124.11 -12.96 19.27
CA GLY A 198 -125.42 -13.22 18.66
C GLY A 198 -125.69 -14.71 18.41
N ILE A 199 -124.69 -15.43 17.89
CA ILE A 199 -124.75 -16.89 17.71
C ILE A 199 -124.92 -17.59 19.08
N GLY A 200 -124.16 -17.18 20.10
CA GLY A 200 -124.24 -17.75 21.44
C GLY A 200 -125.60 -17.56 22.13
N ILE A 201 -126.21 -16.39 21.96
CA ILE A 201 -127.55 -16.08 22.47
C ILE A 201 -128.61 -16.97 21.81
N GLU A 202 -128.52 -17.21 20.51
CA GLU A 202 -129.54 -18.03 19.82
C GLU A 202 -129.37 -19.53 20.13
N VAL A 203 -128.12 -20.03 20.28
CA VAL A 203 -127.86 -21.41 20.74
C VAL A 203 -128.42 -21.65 22.15
N THR A 204 -128.30 -20.67 23.06
CA THR A 204 -128.84 -20.79 24.43
C THR A 204 -130.37 -20.76 24.47
N LYS A 205 -131.02 -19.93 23.63
CA LYS A 205 -132.49 -19.97 23.44
C LYS A 205 -132.99 -21.33 22.93
N ILE A 206 -132.27 -21.96 22.01
CA ILE A 206 -132.64 -23.29 21.45
C ILE A 206 -132.57 -24.38 22.53
N LYS A 207 -131.57 -24.33 23.41
CA LYS A 207 -131.43 -25.31 24.51
C LYS A 207 -132.49 -25.16 25.60
N ASN A 208 -132.97 -23.93 25.84
CA ASN A 208 -133.93 -23.62 26.91
C ASN A 208 -135.41 -23.60 26.46
N GLY A 209 -135.73 -23.90 25.19
CA GLY A 209 -137.09 -23.82 24.64
C GLY A 209 -137.90 -25.13 24.69
N GLY A 210 -139.12 -25.08 25.26
CA GLY A 210 -140.03 -26.23 25.43
C GLY A 210 -140.57 -26.84 24.13
N TRP A 211 -141.07 -28.09 24.21
CA TRP A 211 -141.33 -28.98 23.05
C TRP A 211 -142.22 -28.38 21.96
N PHE A 212 -143.21 -27.56 22.32
CA PHE A 212 -144.08 -26.87 21.36
C PHE A 212 -143.31 -25.90 20.45
N LYS A 213 -142.29 -25.18 20.93
CA LYS A 213 -141.45 -24.29 20.09
C LYS A 213 -140.50 -25.08 19.17
N ARG A 214 -140.05 -26.26 19.60
CA ARG A 214 -139.25 -27.18 18.76
C ARG A 214 -140.09 -27.79 17.63
N LEU A 215 -141.33 -28.18 17.91
CA LEU A 215 -142.25 -28.70 16.89
C LEU A 215 -142.68 -27.62 15.88
N TRP A 216 -142.92 -26.39 16.35
CA TRP A 216 -143.28 -25.25 15.50
C TRP A 216 -142.16 -24.86 14.51
N ARG A 217 -140.89 -24.89 14.96
CA ARG A 217 -139.72 -24.69 14.07
C ARG A 217 -139.49 -25.86 13.12
N TRP A 218 -139.88 -27.09 13.48
CA TRP A 218 -139.75 -28.25 12.59
C TRP A 218 -140.80 -28.23 11.46
N LEU A 219 -142.05 -27.84 11.75
CA LEU A 219 -143.13 -27.79 10.74
C LEU A 219 -143.05 -26.59 9.78
N PHE A 220 -142.54 -25.42 10.22
CA PHE A 220 -142.52 -24.19 9.40
C PHE A 220 -141.12 -23.59 9.16
N GLY A 221 -140.05 -24.20 9.65
CA GLY A 221 -138.66 -23.68 9.54
C GLY A 221 -137.85 -24.15 8.33
N SER A 222 -138.42 -24.93 7.41
CA SER A 222 -137.65 -25.54 6.29
C SER A 222 -136.98 -24.51 5.38
N LYS A 223 -137.59 -23.32 5.22
CA LYS A 223 -137.04 -22.23 4.41
C LYS A 223 -135.81 -21.58 5.05
N ALA A 224 -135.84 -21.39 6.38
CA ALA A 224 -134.72 -20.82 7.15
C ALA A 224 -133.52 -21.79 7.23
N GLN A 225 -133.77 -23.10 7.37
CA GLN A 225 -132.70 -24.11 7.42
C GLN A 225 -132.01 -24.29 6.07
N LYS A 226 -132.76 -24.26 4.95
CA LYS A 226 -132.16 -24.27 3.61
C LYS A 226 -131.31 -23.01 3.36
N GLN A 227 -131.76 -21.86 3.84
CA GLN A 227 -131.00 -20.61 3.77
C GLN A 227 -129.70 -20.69 4.59
N ALA A 228 -129.77 -21.28 5.79
CA ALA A 228 -128.61 -21.51 6.65
C ALA A 228 -127.56 -22.42 6.00
N GLN A 229 -128.01 -23.55 5.45
CA GLN A 229 -127.12 -24.51 4.81
C GLN A 229 -126.49 -23.95 3.53
N HIS A 230 -127.25 -23.22 2.69
CA HIS A 230 -126.72 -22.56 1.50
C HIS A 230 -125.70 -21.47 1.85
N LYS A 231 -125.99 -20.63 2.86
CA LYS A 231 -125.05 -19.59 3.35
C LYS A 231 -123.77 -20.22 3.90
N LEU A 232 -123.87 -21.26 4.72
CA LEU A 232 -122.72 -21.90 5.33
C LEU A 232 -121.84 -22.64 4.29
N GLN A 233 -122.47 -23.26 3.29
CA GLN A 233 -121.75 -23.90 2.19
C GLN A 233 -121.07 -22.85 1.30
N ALA A 234 -121.76 -21.78 0.92
CA ALA A 234 -121.17 -20.67 0.16
C ALA A 234 -119.98 -20.04 0.90
N LEU A 235 -120.05 -19.93 2.23
CA LEU A 235 -118.98 -19.38 3.05
C LEU A 235 -117.78 -20.33 3.14
N LYS A 236 -118.02 -21.64 3.29
CA LYS A 236 -116.97 -22.67 3.25
C LYS A 236 -116.30 -22.73 1.88
N ASP A 237 -117.07 -22.67 0.79
CA ASP A 237 -116.54 -22.70 -0.57
C ASP A 237 -115.74 -21.41 -0.88
N ALA A 238 -116.24 -20.25 -0.44
CA ALA A 238 -115.54 -18.98 -0.59
C ALA A 238 -114.22 -18.94 0.21
N LEU A 239 -114.20 -19.48 1.44
CA LEU A 239 -112.98 -19.62 2.23
C LEU A 239 -112.05 -20.73 1.72
N ALA A 240 -112.57 -21.84 1.20
CA ALA A 240 -111.77 -22.91 0.60
C ALA A 240 -111.13 -22.46 -0.73
N SER A 241 -111.79 -21.56 -1.47
CA SER A 241 -111.24 -20.91 -2.66
C SER A 241 -110.23 -19.80 -2.33
N SER A 242 -110.13 -19.38 -1.06
CA SER A 242 -109.04 -18.53 -0.59
C SER A 242 -107.75 -19.36 -0.50
N ALA A 243 -106.91 -19.24 -1.53
CA ALA A 243 -105.61 -19.89 -1.58
C ALA A 243 -104.80 -19.60 -0.31
N SER A 244 -103.95 -20.55 0.10
CA SER A 244 -102.93 -20.34 1.15
C SER A 244 -102.16 -19.05 0.87
N LEU A 245 -102.17 -18.11 1.82
CA LEU A 245 -101.46 -16.83 1.69
C LEU A 245 -99.97 -17.07 1.42
N GLN A 246 -99.44 -16.45 0.37
CA GLN A 246 -98.00 -16.30 0.15
C GLN A 246 -97.64 -14.82 0.31
N PHE A 247 -96.92 -14.48 1.37
CA PHE A 247 -96.34 -13.15 1.53
C PHE A 247 -95.19 -12.94 0.55
N LYS A 248 -95.11 -11.76 -0.08
CA LYS A 248 -93.98 -11.41 -0.93
C LYS A 248 -92.76 -11.02 -0.07
N PRO A 249 -91.60 -11.69 -0.20
CA PRO A 249 -90.36 -11.30 0.50
C PRO A 249 -89.70 -10.08 -0.16
N TRP A 250 -88.84 -9.39 0.58
CA TRP A 250 -88.00 -8.32 0.03
C TRP A 250 -86.85 -8.91 -0.79
N THR A 251 -86.72 -8.53 -2.06
CA THR A 251 -85.73 -9.10 -3.00
C THR A 251 -84.75 -8.08 -3.58
N HIS A 252 -84.78 -6.82 -3.16
CA HIS A 252 -83.99 -5.73 -3.74
C HIS A 252 -82.77 -5.36 -2.90
N THR A 253 -81.68 -4.97 -3.57
CA THR A 253 -80.36 -4.69 -2.99
C THR A 253 -80.09 -3.19 -2.93
N LEU A 254 -79.79 -2.67 -1.72
CA LEU A 254 -79.31 -1.31 -1.51
C LEU A 254 -77.85 -1.13 -2.03
N PRO A 255 -77.44 0.09 -2.42
CA PRO A 255 -76.07 0.40 -2.81
C PRO A 255 -75.06 -0.04 -1.72
N LYS A 256 -73.88 -0.53 -2.11
CA LYS A 256 -72.91 -1.08 -1.14
C LYS A 256 -71.83 -0.09 -0.67
N ASN A 257 -71.52 0.92 -1.47
CA ASN A 257 -70.42 1.86 -1.22
C ASN A 257 -70.93 3.30 -1.20
N LEU A 258 -70.31 4.16 -0.37
CA LEU A 258 -70.67 5.58 -0.28
C LEU A 258 -70.55 6.34 -1.62
N LYS A 259 -69.61 5.94 -2.49
CA LYS A 259 -69.42 6.55 -3.82
C LYS A 259 -70.66 6.46 -4.71
N ASP A 260 -71.43 5.39 -4.57
CA ASP A 260 -72.63 5.11 -5.36
C ASP A 260 -73.91 5.53 -4.62
N PHE A 261 -73.78 6.28 -3.52
CA PHE A 261 -74.91 6.70 -2.70
C PHE A 261 -75.67 7.86 -3.36
N HIS A 262 -76.94 7.61 -3.68
CA HIS A 262 -77.92 8.62 -4.07
C HIS A 262 -79.15 8.52 -3.18
N LEU A 263 -79.53 9.65 -2.56
CA LEU A 263 -80.68 9.72 -1.65
C LEU A 263 -81.98 9.30 -2.35
N GLU A 264 -82.12 9.60 -3.64
CA GLU A 264 -83.36 9.37 -4.36
C GLU A 264 -83.54 7.89 -4.74
N ASP A 265 -82.44 7.16 -4.93
CA ASP A 265 -82.47 5.71 -5.16
C ASP A 265 -82.93 4.99 -3.89
N VAL A 266 -82.41 5.40 -2.73
CA VAL A 266 -82.83 4.86 -1.42
C VAL A 266 -84.29 5.20 -1.14
N ARG A 267 -84.74 6.43 -1.41
CA ARG A 267 -86.14 6.84 -1.22
C ARG A 267 -87.10 6.07 -2.14
N THR A 268 -86.72 5.86 -3.39
CA THR A 268 -87.50 5.09 -4.37
C THR A 268 -87.65 3.64 -3.91
N GLU A 269 -86.57 3.04 -3.42
CA GLU A 269 -86.55 1.67 -2.92
C GLU A 269 -87.40 1.51 -1.64
N MET A 270 -87.31 2.46 -0.71
CA MET A 270 -88.16 2.48 0.48
C MET A 270 -89.64 2.58 0.14
N LYS A 271 -90.00 3.37 -0.88
CA LYS A 271 -91.38 3.49 -1.37
C LYS A 271 -91.88 2.18 -1.97
N ALA A 272 -91.06 1.52 -2.80
CA ALA A 272 -91.39 0.20 -3.34
C ALA A 272 -91.64 -0.84 -2.22
N HIS A 273 -90.84 -0.79 -1.15
CA HIS A 273 -91.04 -1.66 0.01
C HIS A 273 -92.33 -1.36 0.77
N GLN A 274 -92.69 -0.08 0.90
CA GLN A 274 -93.97 0.34 1.50
C GLN A 274 -95.17 -0.18 0.69
N ASP A 275 -95.11 -0.09 -0.64
CA ASP A 275 -96.16 -0.60 -1.53
C ASP A 275 -96.34 -2.13 -1.39
N ILE A 276 -95.24 -2.88 -1.28
CA ILE A 276 -95.27 -4.34 -1.03
C ILE A 276 -95.90 -4.66 0.33
N LEU A 277 -95.58 -3.88 1.36
CA LEU A 277 -96.17 -4.01 2.69
C LEU A 277 -97.67 -3.74 2.69
N GLU A 278 -98.14 -2.66 2.05
CA GLU A 278 -99.56 -2.36 1.93
C GLU A 278 -100.34 -3.49 1.24
N TRP A 279 -99.75 -4.08 0.20
CA TRP A 279 -100.30 -5.25 -0.46
C TRP A 279 -100.39 -6.47 0.48
N ASN A 280 -99.31 -6.79 1.19
CA ASN A 280 -99.24 -7.89 2.16
C ASN A 280 -100.27 -7.70 3.31
N VAL A 281 -100.44 -6.47 3.79
CA VAL A 281 -101.47 -6.10 4.78
C VAL A 281 -102.87 -6.38 4.23
N SER A 282 -103.18 -5.89 3.03
CA SER A 282 -104.48 -6.09 2.39
C SER A 282 -104.83 -7.58 2.23
N GLN A 283 -103.84 -8.42 1.86
CA GLN A 283 -104.04 -9.87 1.78
C GLN A 283 -104.27 -10.51 3.15
N CYS A 284 -103.52 -10.10 4.19
CA CYS A 284 -103.66 -10.66 5.55
C CYS A 284 -105.08 -10.52 6.10
N PHE A 285 -105.79 -9.43 5.77
CA PHE A 285 -107.16 -9.16 6.23
C PHE A 285 -108.25 -9.69 5.29
N LYS A 286 -107.92 -10.25 4.13
CA LYS A 286 -108.88 -10.60 3.06
C LYS A 286 -109.91 -11.65 3.52
N ASP A 287 -109.44 -12.78 4.03
CA ASP A 287 -110.32 -13.89 4.47
C ASP A 287 -111.19 -13.46 5.66
N PHE A 288 -110.63 -12.66 6.57
CA PHE A 288 -111.32 -12.16 7.77
C PHE A 288 -112.39 -11.12 7.42
N ARG A 289 -112.13 -10.21 6.47
CA ARG A 289 -113.12 -9.26 5.93
C ARG A 289 -114.25 -9.98 5.19
N LEU A 290 -113.91 -10.97 4.38
CA LEU A 290 -114.89 -11.77 3.63
C LEU A 290 -115.86 -12.49 4.58
N LEU A 291 -115.32 -13.11 5.64
CA LEU A 291 -116.11 -13.75 6.69
C LEU A 291 -117.10 -12.77 7.34
N LEU A 292 -116.65 -11.58 7.73
CA LEU A 292 -117.51 -10.58 8.36
C LEU A 292 -118.59 -10.04 7.42
N LYS A 293 -118.26 -9.87 6.13
CA LYS A 293 -119.22 -9.38 5.12
C LYS A 293 -120.35 -10.38 4.88
N GLU A 294 -120.03 -11.67 4.77
CA GLU A 294 -121.05 -12.69 4.46
C GLU A 294 -122.00 -13.01 5.62
N ILE A 295 -121.51 -12.83 6.86
CA ILE A 295 -122.26 -13.13 8.10
C ILE A 295 -122.97 -11.88 8.66
N GLY A 296 -122.42 -10.68 8.47
CA GLY A 296 -122.83 -9.46 9.18
C GLY A 296 -124.32 -9.11 9.12
N ASP A 297 -125.01 -9.48 8.05
CA ASP A 297 -126.43 -9.15 7.83
C ASP A 297 -127.37 -10.35 8.04
N VAL A 298 -126.86 -11.47 8.56
CA VAL A 298 -127.65 -12.70 8.71
C VAL A 298 -128.37 -12.72 10.05
N SER A 299 -129.70 -12.77 10.02
CA SER A 299 -130.48 -13.12 11.21
C SER A 299 -130.39 -14.63 11.47
N PHE A 300 -129.94 -14.98 12.68
CA PHE A 300 -129.81 -16.36 13.13
C PHE A 300 -131.11 -16.93 13.70
N GLU A 301 -132.17 -16.12 13.77
CA GLU A 301 -133.44 -16.51 14.36
C GLU A 301 -134.04 -17.71 13.60
N ASN A 302 -134.37 -18.77 14.34
CA ASN A 302 -134.87 -20.06 13.81
C ASN A 302 -133.86 -20.98 13.10
N TRP A 303 -132.55 -20.68 13.15
CA TRP A 303 -131.50 -21.65 12.79
C TRP A 303 -131.45 -22.79 13.81
N ASP A 304 -130.90 -23.96 13.41
CA ASP A 304 -130.72 -25.10 14.32
C ASP A 304 -129.34 -25.09 14.98
N GLU A 305 -129.16 -25.90 16.02
CA GLU A 305 -127.90 -25.96 16.76
C GLU A 305 -126.74 -26.48 15.89
N LYS A 306 -127.02 -27.32 14.89
CA LYS A 306 -126.00 -27.93 14.02
C LYS A 306 -125.35 -26.89 13.11
N HIS A 307 -126.15 -26.08 12.43
CA HIS A 307 -125.64 -25.04 11.52
C HIS A 307 -124.93 -23.92 12.28
N LEU A 308 -125.43 -23.52 13.46
CA LEU A 308 -124.79 -22.52 14.31
C LEU A 308 -123.41 -22.98 14.82
N LYS A 309 -123.28 -24.25 15.25
CA LYS A 309 -121.97 -24.81 15.66
C LYS A 309 -120.98 -24.87 14.50
N SER A 310 -121.42 -25.30 13.32
CA SER A 310 -120.52 -25.35 12.17
C SER A 310 -120.11 -23.96 11.67
N LEU A 311 -120.95 -22.93 11.84
CA LEU A 311 -120.55 -21.54 11.57
C LEU A 311 -119.49 -21.07 12.57
N PHE A 312 -119.70 -21.35 13.86
CA PHE A 312 -118.73 -21.01 14.91
C PHE A 312 -117.37 -21.66 14.68
N GLN A 313 -117.34 -22.93 14.25
CA GLN A 313 -116.09 -23.63 13.94
C GLN A 313 -115.34 -22.97 12.77
N VAL A 314 -116.04 -22.61 11.69
CA VAL A 314 -115.46 -21.88 10.55
C VAL A 314 -114.90 -20.53 11.01
N MET A 315 -115.68 -19.77 11.80
CA MET A 315 -115.25 -18.49 12.36
C MET A 315 -114.03 -18.60 13.26
N ALA A 316 -113.91 -19.66 14.06
CA ALA A 316 -112.76 -19.90 14.93
C ALA A 316 -111.51 -20.20 14.09
N THR A 317 -111.62 -21.10 13.09
CA THR A 317 -110.49 -21.46 12.22
C THR A 317 -109.95 -20.28 11.42
N THR A 318 -110.83 -19.42 10.87
CA THR A 318 -110.43 -18.21 10.14
C THR A 318 -109.74 -17.19 11.06
N ARG A 319 -110.15 -17.11 12.33
CA ARG A 319 -109.52 -16.21 13.33
C ARG A 319 -108.10 -16.66 13.69
N THR A 320 -107.86 -17.95 13.90
CA THR A 320 -106.49 -18.47 14.14
C THR A 320 -105.58 -18.22 12.95
N LYS A 321 -106.03 -18.52 11.72
CA LYS A 321 -105.27 -18.27 10.48
C LYS A 321 -104.92 -16.78 10.33
N HIS A 322 -105.86 -15.89 10.65
CA HIS A 322 -105.61 -14.44 10.66
C HIS A 322 -104.54 -14.02 11.69
N GLN A 323 -104.58 -14.58 12.90
CA GLN A 323 -103.59 -14.28 13.93
C GLN A 323 -102.17 -14.75 13.54
N GLU A 324 -102.03 -15.94 12.95
CA GLU A 324 -100.74 -16.46 12.47
C GLU A 324 -100.13 -15.58 11.38
N ASN A 325 -100.93 -15.20 10.38
CA ASN A 325 -100.50 -14.32 9.29
C ASN A 325 -100.05 -12.94 9.81
N ARG A 326 -100.70 -12.43 10.86
CA ARG A 326 -100.36 -11.15 11.49
C ARG A 326 -98.99 -11.20 12.18
N GLU A 327 -98.70 -12.27 12.92
CA GLU A 327 -97.41 -12.41 13.59
C GLU A 327 -96.26 -12.60 12.57
N GLN A 328 -96.50 -13.32 11.47
CA GLN A 328 -95.54 -13.44 10.37
C GLN A 328 -95.24 -12.08 9.71
N LEU A 329 -96.26 -11.25 9.48
CA LEU A 329 -96.10 -9.91 8.90
C LEU A 329 -95.35 -8.96 9.84
N LYS A 330 -95.62 -9.01 11.16
CA LYS A 330 -94.85 -8.27 12.17
C LYS A 330 -93.37 -8.65 12.17
N ALA A 331 -93.07 -9.95 12.04
CA ALA A 331 -91.69 -10.43 11.98
C ALA A 331 -90.93 -9.89 10.75
N GLN A 332 -91.58 -9.88 9.57
CA GLN A 332 -90.99 -9.32 8.34
C GLN A 332 -90.71 -7.82 8.45
N ILE A 333 -91.65 -7.03 9.00
CA ILE A 333 -91.46 -5.59 9.23
C ILE A 333 -90.29 -5.33 10.18
N LYS A 334 -90.20 -6.11 11.27
CA LYS A 334 -89.11 -6.00 12.24
C LYS A 334 -87.75 -6.31 11.60
N GLN A 335 -87.69 -7.34 10.75
CA GLN A 335 -86.46 -7.71 10.03
C GLN A 335 -86.03 -6.62 9.04
N ALA A 336 -86.96 -6.06 8.27
CA ALA A 336 -86.68 -4.98 7.31
C ALA A 336 -86.18 -3.70 8.02
N ASN A 337 -86.83 -3.29 9.11
CA ASN A 337 -86.39 -2.14 9.92
C ASN A 337 -84.98 -2.35 10.50
N THR A 338 -84.66 -3.57 10.94
CA THR A 338 -83.32 -3.89 11.45
C THR A 338 -82.26 -3.78 10.36
N HIS A 339 -82.55 -4.28 9.15
CA HIS A 339 -81.63 -4.21 8.01
C HIS A 339 -81.38 -2.77 7.54
N LEU A 340 -82.44 -1.94 7.45
CA LEU A 340 -82.33 -0.53 7.09
C LEU A 340 -81.52 0.27 8.13
N HIS A 341 -81.72 0.00 9.42
CA HIS A 341 -80.93 0.63 10.47
C HIS A 341 -79.45 0.24 10.39
N ILE A 342 -79.12 -1.03 10.13
CA ILE A 342 -77.72 -1.47 9.98
C ILE A 342 -77.07 -0.75 8.79
N TYR A 343 -77.78 -0.66 7.66
CA TYR A 343 -77.30 0.04 6.47
C TYR A 343 -77.04 1.54 6.73
N GLN A 344 -77.97 2.23 7.41
CA GLN A 344 -77.80 3.64 7.79
C GLN A 344 -76.56 3.84 8.69
N GLN A 345 -76.32 2.94 9.65
CA GLN A 345 -75.13 3.01 10.51
C GLN A 345 -73.84 2.79 9.73
N GLN A 346 -73.81 1.82 8.81
CA GLN A 346 -72.64 1.57 7.96
C GLN A 346 -72.25 2.80 7.11
N LEU A 347 -73.23 3.50 6.54
CA LEU A 347 -72.98 4.74 5.79
C LEU A 347 -72.45 5.86 6.69
N LEU A 348 -72.99 6.02 7.90
CA LEU A 348 -72.50 7.02 8.86
C LEU A 348 -71.07 6.71 9.33
N ASP A 349 -70.73 5.44 9.53
CA ASP A 349 -69.38 4.99 9.86
C ASP A 349 -68.40 5.24 8.70
N GLU A 350 -68.79 4.96 7.45
CA GLU A 350 -67.98 5.25 6.27
C GLU A 350 -67.74 6.76 6.09
N ILE A 351 -68.77 7.59 6.27
CA ILE A 351 -68.64 9.06 6.27
C ILE A 351 -67.68 9.51 7.38
N ARG A 352 -67.76 8.94 8.58
CA ARG A 352 -66.87 9.27 9.70
C ARG A 352 -65.42 8.92 9.40
N ILE A 353 -65.15 7.79 8.74
CA ILE A 353 -63.79 7.42 8.30
C ILE A 353 -63.27 8.46 7.29
N LYS A 354 -64.11 8.88 6.35
CA LYS A 354 -63.74 9.90 5.36
C LYS A 354 -63.52 11.30 5.97
N GLU A 355 -64.30 11.68 6.99
CA GLU A 355 -64.06 12.87 7.81
C GLU A 355 -62.68 12.82 8.48
N GLN A 356 -62.31 11.67 9.05
CA GLN A 356 -60.99 11.48 9.69
C GLN A 356 -59.84 11.52 8.68
N GLU A 357 -60.00 10.91 7.50
CA GLU A 357 -59.03 10.99 6.39
C GLU A 357 -58.83 12.45 5.95
N CYS A 358 -59.92 13.22 5.80
CA CYS A 358 -59.87 14.64 5.44
C CYS A 358 -59.09 15.47 6.46
N VAL A 359 -59.41 15.33 7.75
CA VAL A 359 -58.71 16.04 8.84
C VAL A 359 -57.23 15.66 8.88
N SER A 360 -56.91 14.37 8.75
CA SER A 360 -55.51 13.91 8.73
C SER A 360 -54.70 14.49 7.57
N LEU A 361 -55.30 14.58 6.37
CA LEU A 361 -54.66 15.21 5.21
C LEU A 361 -54.48 16.71 5.39
N MET A 362 -55.46 17.39 5.97
CA MET A 362 -55.38 18.82 6.28
C MET A 362 -54.25 19.10 7.28
N THR A 363 -54.14 18.31 8.35
CA THR A 363 -53.06 18.46 9.34
C THR A 363 -51.69 18.27 8.69
N ARG A 364 -51.51 17.21 7.90
CA ARG A 364 -50.25 16.96 7.15
C ARG A 364 -49.91 18.09 6.19
N PHE A 365 -50.89 18.62 5.48
CA PHE A 365 -50.69 19.76 4.58
C PHE A 365 -50.24 21.01 5.35
N VAL A 366 -50.85 21.31 6.50
CA VAL A 366 -50.46 22.45 7.35
C VAL A 366 -49.04 22.28 7.91
N GLU A 367 -48.66 21.08 8.33
CA GLU A 367 -47.30 20.78 8.79
C GLU A 367 -46.25 20.99 7.70
N ILE A 368 -46.51 20.46 6.49
CA ILE A 368 -45.64 20.66 5.33
C ILE A 368 -45.54 22.16 5.00
N LYS A 369 -46.68 22.87 4.99
CA LYS A 369 -46.73 24.33 4.76
C LYS A 369 -45.83 25.08 5.72
N HIS A 370 -45.97 24.81 7.02
CA HIS A 370 -45.21 25.51 8.05
C HIS A 370 -43.71 25.19 7.97
N GLY A 371 -43.37 23.91 7.79
CA GLY A 371 -41.99 23.45 7.63
C GLY A 371 -41.31 24.05 6.39
N THR A 372 -42.05 24.19 5.29
CA THR A 372 -41.56 24.79 4.05
C THR A 372 -41.31 26.29 4.22
N LEU A 373 -42.26 27.03 4.77
CA LEU A 373 -42.11 28.48 5.00
C LEU A 373 -40.92 28.79 5.91
N HIS A 374 -40.75 28.02 6.99
CA HIS A 374 -39.60 28.20 7.88
C HIS A 374 -38.27 27.85 7.19
N LEU A 375 -38.25 26.83 6.32
CA LEU A 375 -37.08 26.50 5.52
C LEU A 375 -36.75 27.63 4.53
N GLU A 376 -37.73 28.18 3.83
CA GLU A 376 -37.58 29.30 2.89
C GLU A 376 -37.03 30.56 3.59
N GLU A 377 -37.52 30.91 4.79
CA GLU A 377 -37.01 32.05 5.56
C GLU A 377 -35.51 31.92 5.90
N ASN A 378 -35.10 30.73 6.34
CA ASN A 378 -33.70 30.45 6.67
C ASN A 378 -32.81 30.44 5.42
N LEU A 379 -33.31 29.87 4.32
CA LEU A 379 -32.62 29.78 3.04
C LEU A 379 -32.45 31.18 2.43
N GLN A 380 -33.48 32.02 2.51
CA GLN A 380 -33.43 33.42 2.08
C GLN A 380 -32.42 34.23 2.91
N CYS A 381 -32.37 34.02 4.22
CA CYS A 381 -31.36 34.66 5.09
C CYS A 381 -29.94 34.26 4.70
N ALA A 382 -29.70 32.97 4.42
CA ALA A 382 -28.40 32.46 3.99
C ALA A 382 -27.99 33.01 2.61
N LEU A 383 -28.91 33.00 1.64
CA LEU A 383 -28.69 33.56 0.31
C LEU A 383 -28.40 35.07 0.34
N ASN A 384 -29.07 35.83 1.21
CA ASN A 384 -28.80 37.27 1.37
C ASN A 384 -27.39 37.53 1.92
N LYS A 385 -26.96 36.81 2.96
CA LYS A 385 -25.60 36.92 3.51
C LYS A 385 -24.53 36.57 2.48
N LEU A 386 -24.81 35.57 1.65
CA LEU A 386 -23.94 35.15 0.56
C LEU A 386 -23.85 36.23 -0.53
N ALA A 387 -24.99 36.77 -0.95
CA ALA A 387 -25.05 37.84 -1.95
C ALA A 387 -24.29 39.09 -1.50
N GLU A 388 -24.39 39.46 -0.22
CA GLU A 388 -23.64 40.56 0.38
C GLU A 388 -22.13 40.30 0.33
N LYS A 389 -21.68 39.11 0.75
CA LYS A 389 -20.25 38.73 0.68
C LYS A 389 -19.71 38.76 -0.75
N VAL A 390 -20.45 38.22 -1.73
CA VAL A 390 -20.05 38.25 -3.14
C VAL A 390 -19.98 39.68 -3.68
N GLN A 391 -20.88 40.58 -3.25
CA GLN A 391 -20.87 41.99 -3.67
C GLN A 391 -19.71 42.80 -3.08
N THR A 392 -19.23 42.44 -1.89
CA THR A 392 -18.11 43.15 -1.24
C THR A 392 -16.75 42.87 -1.88
N LEU A 393 -16.65 41.84 -2.73
CA LEU A 393 -15.41 41.47 -3.40
C LEU A 393 -15.15 42.38 -4.60
N ASN A 394 -13.98 42.99 -4.62
CA ASN A 394 -13.48 43.73 -5.76
C ASN A 394 -12.16 43.12 -6.24
N ALA A 395 -11.92 43.21 -7.54
CA ALA A 395 -10.63 42.84 -8.10
C ALA A 395 -9.52 43.74 -7.52
N PRO A 396 -8.33 43.19 -7.21
CA PRO A 396 -7.94 41.80 -7.46
C PRO A 396 -8.38 40.81 -6.38
N TYR A 397 -8.88 39.64 -6.80
CA TYR A 397 -9.25 38.55 -5.90
C TYR A 397 -8.00 37.83 -5.37
N THR A 398 -7.86 37.78 -4.05
CA THR A 398 -6.74 37.08 -3.36
C THR A 398 -7.17 35.66 -2.94
N LEU A 399 -6.20 34.78 -2.66
CA LEU A 399 -6.45 33.45 -2.09
C LEU A 399 -7.34 33.53 -0.84
N GLN A 400 -7.08 34.51 0.03
CA GLN A 400 -7.85 34.71 1.26
C GLN A 400 -9.29 35.10 0.95
N ASN A 401 -9.49 36.05 0.03
CA ASN A 401 -10.83 36.49 -0.37
C ASN A 401 -11.64 35.33 -0.98
N LEU A 402 -11.01 34.48 -1.80
CA LEU A 402 -11.66 33.31 -2.39
C LEU A 402 -11.99 32.24 -1.34
N ARG A 403 -11.08 31.97 -0.40
CA ARG A 403 -11.32 31.06 0.72
C ARG A 403 -12.48 31.55 1.59
N ASP A 404 -12.53 32.84 1.90
CA ASP A 404 -13.61 33.40 2.73
C ASP A 404 -15.00 33.25 2.09
N VAL A 405 -15.06 33.29 0.75
CA VAL A 405 -16.29 33.05 -0.04
C VAL A 405 -16.63 31.57 -0.07
N LEU A 406 -15.67 30.69 -0.35
CA LEU A 406 -15.88 29.24 -0.33
C LEU A 406 -16.28 28.72 1.06
N LEU A 407 -15.74 29.33 2.12
CA LEU A 407 -16.08 29.01 3.49
C LEU A 407 -17.48 29.54 3.85
N ALA A 408 -17.89 30.68 3.30
CA ALA A 408 -19.28 31.15 3.39
C ALA A 408 -20.25 30.28 2.59
N LEU A 409 -19.79 29.66 1.49
CA LEU A 409 -20.52 28.68 0.68
C LEU A 409 -20.59 27.29 1.31
N GLN A 410 -20.19 27.14 2.59
CA GLN A 410 -20.02 25.87 3.29
C GLN A 410 -21.04 24.80 2.84
N LYS A 411 -20.46 23.78 2.19
CA LYS A 411 -21.12 22.76 1.37
C LYS A 411 -22.29 22.03 2.07
N GLU A 412 -22.21 21.89 3.39
CA GLU A 412 -23.18 21.11 4.17
C GLU A 412 -24.54 21.80 4.30
N ASN A 413 -24.61 23.14 4.44
CA ASN A 413 -25.88 23.82 4.68
C ASN A 413 -26.75 23.92 3.42
N LEU A 414 -26.20 24.32 2.28
CA LEU A 414 -26.95 24.46 1.01
C LEU A 414 -27.43 23.10 0.49
N GLN A 415 -26.59 22.06 0.57
CA GLN A 415 -26.99 20.71 0.17
C GLN A 415 -28.05 20.13 1.12
N GLN A 416 -27.93 20.36 2.43
CA GLN A 416 -28.91 19.92 3.40
C GLN A 416 -30.26 20.63 3.21
N TYR A 417 -30.26 21.94 2.98
CA TYR A 417 -31.48 22.69 2.72
C TYR A 417 -32.16 22.28 1.40
N SER A 418 -31.38 22.04 0.34
CA SER A 418 -31.93 21.53 -0.92
C SER A 418 -32.59 20.17 -0.74
N LYS A 419 -31.95 19.26 0.00
CA LYS A 419 -32.50 17.92 0.27
C LYS A 419 -33.80 17.98 1.08
N LEU A 420 -33.83 18.80 2.13
CA LEU A 420 -35.05 19.02 2.93
C LEU A 420 -36.19 19.59 2.07
N TYR A 421 -35.88 20.48 1.13
CA TYR A 421 -36.87 21.03 0.22
C TYR A 421 -37.40 19.98 -0.77
N GLU A 422 -36.53 19.13 -1.32
CA GLU A 422 -36.93 17.98 -2.15
C GLU A 422 -37.82 16.98 -1.40
N ASP A 423 -37.52 16.74 -0.12
CA ASP A 423 -38.35 15.90 0.76
C ASP A 423 -39.75 16.49 0.94
N TYR A 424 -39.86 17.80 1.21
CA TYR A 424 -41.15 18.48 1.32
C TYR A 424 -41.92 18.49 -0.01
N ALA A 425 -41.23 18.65 -1.15
CA ALA A 425 -41.85 18.60 -2.47
C ALA A 425 -42.45 17.21 -2.74
N THR A 426 -41.73 16.15 -2.36
CA THR A 426 -42.19 14.77 -2.45
C THR A 426 -43.40 14.50 -1.55
N GLN A 427 -43.36 14.94 -0.30
CA GLN A 427 -44.47 14.79 0.65
C GLN A 427 -45.72 15.56 0.20
N SER A 428 -45.53 16.76 -0.36
CA SER A 428 -46.61 17.57 -0.93
C SER A 428 -47.32 16.86 -2.08
N ALA A 429 -46.57 16.25 -3.00
CA ALA A 429 -47.13 15.44 -4.09
C ALA A 429 -47.94 14.23 -3.56
N GLN A 430 -47.47 13.58 -2.48
CA GLN A 430 -48.19 12.48 -1.83
C GLN A 430 -49.52 12.94 -1.22
N VAL A 431 -49.53 14.08 -0.51
CA VAL A 431 -50.74 14.67 0.06
C VAL A 431 -51.75 15.03 -1.02
N LYS A 432 -51.31 15.60 -2.15
CA LYS A 432 -52.20 15.89 -3.29
C LYS A 432 -52.81 14.63 -3.87
N ASN A 433 -52.02 13.58 -4.11
CA ASN A 433 -52.54 12.32 -4.63
C ASN A 433 -53.57 11.70 -3.67
N ALA A 434 -53.32 11.77 -2.36
CA ALA A 434 -54.26 11.29 -1.36
C ALA A 434 -55.54 12.14 -1.29
N PHE A 435 -55.42 13.46 -1.45
CA PHE A 435 -56.55 14.38 -1.55
C PHE A 435 -57.45 14.08 -2.76
N GLU A 436 -56.85 13.90 -3.95
CA GLU A 436 -57.59 13.54 -5.17
C GLU A 436 -58.27 12.16 -5.04
N ASN A 437 -57.61 11.19 -4.40
CA ASN A 437 -58.21 9.87 -4.13
C ASN A 437 -59.40 9.98 -3.17
N LEU A 438 -59.30 10.81 -2.13
CA LEU A 438 -60.40 11.07 -1.20
C LEU A 438 -61.57 11.75 -1.91
N LYS A 439 -61.29 12.77 -2.73
CA LYS A 439 -62.28 13.45 -3.59
C LYS A 439 -63.00 12.46 -4.51
N ALA A 440 -62.26 11.56 -5.18
CA ALA A 440 -62.83 10.54 -6.06
C ALA A 440 -63.66 9.45 -5.35
N SER A 441 -63.52 9.32 -4.03
CA SER A 441 -64.28 8.38 -3.21
C SER A 441 -65.64 8.91 -2.73
N LEU A 442 -65.94 10.20 -2.93
CA LEU A 442 -67.20 10.83 -2.56
C LEU A 442 -68.16 10.99 -3.75
N PRO A 443 -69.48 10.89 -3.53
CA PRO A 443 -70.48 11.09 -4.58
C PRO A 443 -70.53 12.55 -5.05
N HIS A 444 -70.65 12.76 -6.37
CA HIS A 444 -70.79 14.06 -7.06
C HIS A 444 -69.59 15.04 -6.97
N ALA A 445 -68.41 14.59 -6.52
CA ALA A 445 -67.21 15.44 -6.45
C ALA A 445 -66.67 15.95 -7.82
N ASN A 446 -67.27 15.51 -8.93
CA ASN A 446 -66.89 15.90 -10.30
C ASN A 446 -67.69 17.07 -10.88
N ALA A 447 -68.69 17.60 -10.16
CA ALA A 447 -69.48 18.72 -10.65
C ALA A 447 -68.88 20.06 -10.18
N SER A 448 -68.09 20.66 -11.06
CA SER A 448 -67.60 22.05 -11.04
C SER A 448 -66.44 22.37 -10.09
N GLN A 449 -65.21 22.32 -10.63
CA GLN A 449 -64.17 23.33 -10.40
C GLN A 449 -63.08 23.17 -11.47
N GLN A 450 -62.61 24.29 -12.04
CA GLN A 450 -61.47 24.34 -12.98
C GLN A 450 -60.24 23.65 -12.37
N PRO A 451 -59.35 23.04 -13.18
CA PRO A 451 -58.07 22.57 -12.69
C PRO A 451 -57.28 23.77 -12.18
N CYS A 452 -57.09 23.87 -10.87
CA CYS A 452 -56.21 24.87 -10.30
C CYS A 452 -54.77 24.43 -10.61
N SER A 453 -54.04 25.28 -11.33
CA SER A 453 -52.70 24.96 -11.83
C SER A 453 -51.58 25.23 -10.82
N GLN A 454 -51.90 25.68 -9.59
CA GLN A 454 -50.95 26.23 -8.61
C GLN A 454 -51.09 25.57 -7.21
N ASP A 455 -51.01 24.24 -7.14
CA ASP A 455 -51.32 23.51 -5.90
C ASP A 455 -50.16 22.63 -5.36
N ILE A 456 -48.97 22.66 -5.99
CA ILE A 456 -47.87 21.74 -5.69
C ILE A 456 -46.55 22.49 -5.49
N LEU A 457 -45.80 22.08 -4.46
CA LEU A 457 -44.44 22.54 -4.22
C LEU A 457 -43.47 21.95 -5.25
N ASN A 458 -42.80 22.79 -6.03
CA ASN A 458 -41.80 22.37 -7.02
C ASN A 458 -40.38 22.63 -6.50
N ALA A 459 -39.50 21.64 -6.58
CA ALA A 459 -38.09 21.79 -6.24
C ALA A 459 -37.34 22.60 -7.32
N PRO A 460 -36.74 23.76 -7.00
CA PRO A 460 -35.94 24.51 -7.96
C PRO A 460 -34.62 23.79 -8.28
N LYS A 461 -34.17 23.92 -9.53
CA LYS A 461 -32.90 23.35 -9.98
C LYS A 461 -31.74 24.25 -9.54
N HIS A 462 -30.76 23.69 -8.83
CA HIS A 462 -29.59 24.43 -8.32
C HIS A 462 -28.25 23.92 -8.90
N THR A 463 -28.28 23.12 -9.96
CA THR A 463 -27.08 22.49 -10.56
C THR A 463 -26.08 23.50 -11.11
N ALA A 464 -26.56 24.60 -11.71
CA ALA A 464 -25.70 25.65 -12.25
C ALA A 464 -24.88 26.36 -11.14
N LEU A 465 -25.46 26.55 -9.95
CA LEU A 465 -24.76 27.12 -8.80
C LEU A 465 -23.56 26.25 -8.38
N LEU A 466 -23.72 24.92 -8.38
CA LEU A 466 -22.65 23.98 -8.03
C LEU A 466 -21.48 24.05 -9.02
N ASP A 467 -21.74 24.23 -10.30
CA ASP A 467 -20.68 24.34 -11.33
C ASP A 467 -19.81 25.58 -11.12
N TYR A 468 -20.41 26.72 -10.77
CA TYR A 468 -19.67 27.93 -10.44
C TYR A 468 -18.86 27.80 -9.14
N ILE A 469 -19.40 27.12 -8.12
CA ILE A 469 -18.67 26.81 -6.88
C ILE A 469 -17.46 25.93 -7.18
N ASN A 470 -17.63 24.85 -7.95
CA ASN A 470 -16.54 23.96 -8.35
C ASN A 470 -15.45 24.71 -9.15
N THR A 471 -15.85 25.69 -9.96
CA THR A 471 -14.92 26.56 -10.68
C THR A 471 -14.08 27.38 -9.71
N LEU A 472 -14.69 28.02 -8.70
CA LEU A 472 -13.97 28.77 -7.66
C LEU A 472 -13.06 27.87 -6.80
N GLU A 473 -13.50 26.67 -6.44
CA GLU A 473 -12.68 25.68 -5.72
C GLU A 473 -11.45 25.29 -6.52
N THR A 474 -11.59 25.13 -7.83
CA THR A 474 -10.50 24.80 -8.74
C THR A 474 -9.51 25.96 -8.86
N GLN A 475 -9.99 27.19 -9.07
CA GLN A 475 -9.13 28.38 -9.09
C GLN A 475 -8.39 28.57 -7.74
N THR A 476 -9.06 28.36 -6.61
CA THR A 476 -8.45 28.50 -5.29
C THR A 476 -7.34 27.47 -5.06
N ARG A 477 -7.54 26.21 -5.50
CA ARG A 477 -6.50 25.17 -5.44
C ARG A 477 -5.29 25.51 -6.31
N ASP A 478 -5.52 26.01 -7.53
CA ASP A 478 -4.46 26.46 -8.42
C ASP A 478 -3.62 27.59 -7.79
N PHE A 479 -4.27 28.61 -7.21
CA PHE A 479 -3.58 29.70 -6.51
C PHE A 479 -2.74 29.19 -5.34
N GLN A 480 -3.29 28.26 -4.56
CA GLN A 480 -2.58 27.66 -3.43
C GLN A 480 -1.35 26.86 -3.91
N SER A 481 -1.51 26.03 -4.93
CA SER A 481 -0.41 25.22 -5.47
C SER A 481 0.71 26.10 -6.04
N MET A 482 0.39 27.19 -6.73
CA MET A 482 1.39 28.15 -7.20
C MET A 482 2.15 28.82 -6.05
N GLN A 483 1.45 29.22 -4.98
CA GLN A 483 2.09 29.83 -3.80
C GLN A 483 3.02 28.83 -3.10
N GLU A 484 2.57 27.59 -2.90
CA GLU A 484 3.39 26.52 -2.29
C GLU A 484 4.65 26.26 -3.11
N ARG A 485 4.55 26.21 -4.44
CA ARG A 485 5.72 26.06 -5.33
C ARG A 485 6.70 27.24 -5.23
N LEU A 486 6.19 28.46 -5.07
CA LEU A 486 7.04 29.65 -4.88
C LEU A 486 7.81 29.57 -3.56
N GLU A 487 7.13 29.21 -2.46
CA GLU A 487 7.73 29.06 -1.12
C GLU A 487 8.79 27.94 -1.09
N GLN A 488 8.51 26.80 -1.74
CA GLN A 488 9.47 25.71 -1.92
C GLN A 488 10.70 26.17 -2.71
N CYS A 489 10.50 26.87 -3.84
CA CYS A 489 11.60 27.41 -4.65
C CYS A 489 12.46 28.41 -3.86
N GLN A 490 11.84 29.25 -3.02
CA GLN A 490 12.57 30.19 -2.15
C GLN A 490 13.39 29.46 -1.09
N THR A 491 12.85 28.38 -0.52
CA THR A 491 13.54 27.56 0.48
C THR A 491 14.79 26.90 -0.13
N ILE A 492 14.63 26.24 -1.28
CA ILE A 492 15.75 25.63 -2.02
C ILE A 492 16.79 26.70 -2.42
N HIS A 493 16.34 27.89 -2.84
CA HIS A 493 17.24 28.99 -3.15
C HIS A 493 18.08 29.43 -1.94
N GLN A 494 17.49 29.57 -0.76
CA GLN A 494 18.21 29.93 0.47
C GLN A 494 19.21 28.85 0.88
N GLU A 495 18.83 27.57 0.77
CA GLU A 495 19.74 26.44 1.00
C GLU A 495 20.92 26.48 0.01
N ALA A 496 20.68 26.76 -1.27
CA ALA A 496 21.71 26.90 -2.30
C ALA A 496 22.66 28.08 -2.02
N VAL A 497 22.16 29.24 -1.57
CA VAL A 497 22.97 30.40 -1.16
C VAL A 497 23.89 30.04 0.01
N ALA A 498 23.35 29.35 1.02
CA ALA A 498 24.12 28.92 2.18
C ALA A 498 25.22 27.92 1.76
N LEU A 499 24.88 26.97 0.90
CA LEU A 499 25.81 25.98 0.37
C LEU A 499 26.93 26.62 -0.45
N GLU A 500 26.62 27.56 -1.36
CA GLU A 500 27.63 28.27 -2.15
C GLU A 500 28.65 28.99 -1.26
N LYS A 501 28.16 29.65 -0.21
CA LYS A 501 29.03 30.33 0.75
C LYS A 501 30.01 29.37 1.42
N VAL A 502 29.55 28.22 1.87
CA VAL A 502 30.39 27.19 2.52
C VAL A 502 31.38 26.59 1.51
N LEU A 503 30.92 26.25 0.31
CA LEU A 503 31.79 25.72 -0.76
C LEU A 503 32.91 26.71 -1.12
N ARG A 504 32.61 28.01 -1.25
CA ARG A 504 33.64 29.04 -1.49
C ARG A 504 34.65 29.13 -0.35
N GLN A 505 34.21 28.99 0.90
CA GLN A 505 35.09 29.03 2.07
C GLN A 505 36.03 27.82 2.09
N ASP A 506 35.50 26.61 1.87
CA ASP A 506 36.32 25.40 1.85
C ASP A 506 37.24 25.36 0.62
N LEU A 507 36.81 25.87 -0.54
CA LEU A 507 37.66 25.97 -1.72
C LEU A 507 38.82 26.96 -1.50
N ALA A 508 38.56 28.09 -0.84
CA ALA A 508 39.61 29.02 -0.45
C ALA A 508 40.59 28.39 0.57
N ALA A 509 40.08 27.63 1.54
CA ALA A 509 40.92 26.90 2.49
C ALA A 509 41.76 25.83 1.79
N LEU A 510 41.21 25.15 0.78
CA LEU A 510 41.93 24.17 -0.02
C LEU A 510 43.09 24.81 -0.79
N VAL A 511 42.83 25.92 -1.49
CA VAL A 511 43.86 26.66 -2.23
C VAL A 511 44.97 27.16 -1.30
N MET A 512 44.62 27.64 -0.10
CA MET A 512 45.60 27.98 0.94
C MET A 512 46.46 26.78 1.35
N GLY A 513 45.85 25.60 1.53
CA GLY A 513 46.58 24.37 1.85
C GLY A 513 47.53 23.92 0.73
N TYR A 514 47.11 23.98 -0.53
CA TYR A 514 47.99 23.70 -1.66
C TYR A 514 49.13 24.73 -1.78
N ALA A 515 48.88 26.00 -1.47
CA ALA A 515 49.92 27.03 -1.43
C ALA A 515 50.98 26.73 -0.36
N THR A 516 50.61 26.11 0.76
CA THR A 516 51.58 25.67 1.78
C THR A 516 52.38 24.43 1.37
N LEU A 517 51.86 23.59 0.48
CA LEU A 517 52.59 22.42 -0.05
C LEU A 517 53.64 22.81 -1.09
N GLN A 518 53.40 23.89 -1.83
CA GLN A 518 54.24 24.31 -2.96
C GLN A 518 55.73 24.51 -2.61
N PRO A 519 56.11 25.19 -1.49
CA PRO A 519 57.50 25.31 -1.06
C PRO A 519 58.14 23.97 -0.71
N SER A 520 57.42 23.05 -0.06
CA SER A 520 57.90 21.71 0.25
C SER A 520 58.18 20.91 -1.02
N ILE A 521 57.30 21.00 -2.02
CA ILE A 521 57.48 20.33 -3.33
C ILE A 521 58.73 20.86 -4.05
N TYR A 522 58.94 22.18 -4.08
CA TYR A 522 60.17 22.75 -4.67
C TYR A 522 61.43 22.32 -3.92
N THR A 523 61.34 22.20 -2.59
CA THR A 523 62.45 21.70 -1.77
C THR A 523 62.80 20.26 -2.16
N LEU A 524 61.79 19.39 -2.30
CA LEU A 524 61.98 18.01 -2.78
C LEU A 524 62.58 17.97 -4.20
N GLN A 525 62.11 18.81 -5.13
CA GLN A 525 62.68 18.86 -6.48
C GLN A 525 64.17 19.24 -6.51
N ALA A 526 64.63 20.05 -5.55
CA ALA A 526 66.02 20.48 -5.45
C ALA A 526 66.96 19.47 -4.78
N GLN A 527 66.44 18.41 -4.14
CA GLN A 527 67.24 17.43 -3.41
C GLN A 527 68.06 16.53 -4.35
N SER A 528 69.26 16.14 -3.90
CA SER A 528 70.13 15.21 -4.61
C SER A 528 69.72 13.75 -4.44
N LEU A 529 69.24 13.38 -3.26
CA LEU A 529 68.80 12.04 -2.86
C LEU A 529 67.42 12.12 -2.22
N TYR A 530 66.65 11.04 -2.33
CA TYR A 530 65.30 10.93 -1.80
C TYR A 530 65.22 9.83 -0.74
N HIS A 531 64.59 10.17 0.39
CA HIS A 531 64.22 9.25 1.45
C HIS A 531 62.71 9.32 1.69
N ILE A 532 62.13 8.23 2.20
CA ILE A 532 60.69 8.19 2.52
C ILE A 532 60.35 9.26 3.57
N GLN A 533 61.27 9.54 4.50
CA GLN A 533 61.13 10.55 5.55
C GLN A 533 61.05 11.98 5.00
N ASP A 534 61.56 12.24 3.78
CA ASP A 534 61.42 13.55 3.15
C ASP A 534 59.96 13.88 2.84
N LEU A 535 59.10 12.87 2.69
CA LEU A 535 57.66 13.04 2.46
C LEU A 535 56.92 13.53 3.71
N ASP A 536 57.48 13.35 4.91
CA ASP A 536 56.89 13.85 6.16
C ASP A 536 56.83 15.39 6.18
N SER A 537 57.63 16.06 5.34
CA SER A 537 57.60 17.51 5.15
C SER A 537 56.38 18.01 4.34
N LEU A 538 55.66 17.09 3.67
CA LEU A 538 54.42 17.37 2.97
C LEU A 538 53.26 17.23 3.99
N ASP A 539 52.97 18.29 4.75
CA ASP A 539 51.80 18.32 5.63
C ASP A 539 50.50 18.37 4.81
N VAL A 540 49.99 17.20 4.45
CA VAL A 540 48.80 17.02 3.62
C VAL A 540 47.53 16.81 4.44
N ALA A 541 47.62 16.71 5.77
CA ALA A 541 46.49 16.41 6.63
C ALA A 541 45.41 17.49 6.55
N PHE A 542 45.84 18.75 6.52
CA PHE A 542 44.94 19.90 6.32
C PHE A 542 44.25 19.85 4.95
N VAL A 543 45.00 19.59 3.88
CA VAL A 543 44.47 19.51 2.51
C VAL A 543 43.46 18.36 2.38
N GLN A 544 43.80 17.18 2.88
CA GLN A 544 42.88 16.02 2.88
C GLN A 544 41.59 16.31 3.64
N SER A 545 41.68 16.99 4.78
CA SER A 545 40.49 17.39 5.55
C SER A 545 39.62 18.38 4.77
N CYS A 546 40.21 19.31 4.02
CA CYS A 546 39.48 20.23 3.15
C CYS A 546 38.81 19.50 1.98
N LEU A 547 39.51 18.55 1.34
CA LEU A 547 38.97 17.73 0.27
C LEU A 547 37.73 16.94 0.71
N GLN A 548 37.79 16.31 1.89
CA GLN A 548 36.65 15.57 2.44
C GLN A 548 35.43 16.45 2.69
N ARG A 549 35.62 17.67 3.22
CA ARG A 549 34.51 18.62 3.41
C ARG A 549 33.92 19.08 2.07
N LEU A 550 34.76 19.40 1.09
CA LEU A 550 34.31 19.76 -0.25
C LEU A 550 33.49 18.64 -0.91
N GLU A 551 33.96 17.40 -0.86
CA GLU A 551 33.22 16.24 -1.37
C GLU A 551 31.86 16.08 -0.69
N GLN A 552 31.79 16.27 0.63
CA GLN A 552 30.53 16.22 1.37
C GLN A 552 29.56 17.33 0.94
N HIS A 553 30.05 18.55 0.76
CA HIS A 553 29.23 19.67 0.33
C HIS A 553 28.77 19.54 -1.14
N LEU A 554 29.60 18.99 -2.02
CA LEU A 554 29.22 18.66 -3.41
C LEU A 554 28.16 17.54 -3.46
N ARG A 555 28.15 16.59 -2.51
CA ARG A 555 27.03 15.64 -2.36
C ARG A 555 25.75 16.34 -1.92
N THR A 556 25.86 17.31 -1.00
CA THR A 556 24.71 18.12 -0.57
C THR A 556 24.11 18.88 -1.75
N GLU A 557 24.93 19.37 -2.69
CA GLU A 557 24.45 19.96 -3.94
C GLU A 557 23.62 18.95 -4.76
N GLN A 558 24.11 17.72 -4.92
CA GLN A 558 23.38 16.68 -5.66
C GLN A 558 22.02 16.38 -5.03
N GLU A 559 21.93 16.32 -3.70
CA GLU A 559 20.66 16.13 -2.98
C GLU A 559 19.69 17.29 -3.22
N LEU A 560 20.19 18.54 -3.20
CA LEU A 560 19.38 19.72 -3.52
C LEU A 560 18.90 19.71 -4.98
N LEU A 561 19.75 19.26 -5.91
CA LEU A 561 19.41 19.11 -7.33
C LEU A 561 18.29 18.08 -7.54
N GLU A 562 18.38 16.93 -6.87
CA GLU A 562 17.34 15.89 -6.92
C GLU A 562 16.03 16.38 -6.32
N ARG A 563 16.09 17.14 -5.22
CA ARG A 563 14.93 17.75 -4.59
C ARG A 563 14.26 18.76 -5.53
N LEU A 564 15.05 19.63 -6.18
CA LEU A 564 14.55 20.57 -7.20
C LEU A 564 13.85 19.82 -8.35
N GLN A 565 14.48 18.76 -8.87
CA GLN A 565 13.89 17.94 -9.94
C GLN A 565 12.58 17.28 -9.52
N ARG A 566 12.52 16.74 -8.30
CA ARG A 566 11.35 16.02 -7.78
C ARG A 566 10.17 16.95 -7.49
N GLU A 567 10.44 18.08 -6.84
CA GLU A 567 9.39 19.01 -6.39
C GLU A 567 8.93 19.95 -7.52
N LEU A 568 9.83 20.32 -8.43
CA LEU A 568 9.56 21.36 -9.44
C LEU A 568 9.63 20.89 -10.89
N GLN A 569 10.04 19.64 -11.16
CA GLN A 569 10.20 19.07 -12.51
C GLN A 569 11.19 19.83 -13.40
N GLU A 570 12.19 20.47 -12.79
CA GLU A 570 13.18 21.29 -13.49
C GLU A 570 14.53 20.62 -13.52
N SER A 571 15.16 20.61 -14.70
CA SER A 571 16.51 20.10 -14.87
C SER A 571 17.52 21.22 -14.68
N SER A 572 18.51 20.99 -13.82
CA SER A 572 19.73 21.79 -13.74
C SER A 572 20.94 20.89 -13.96
N SER A 573 22.00 21.45 -14.53
CA SER A 573 23.27 20.75 -14.63
C SER A 573 23.99 20.84 -13.28
N PRO A 574 24.53 19.73 -12.74
CA PRO A 574 25.35 19.79 -11.54
C PRO A 574 26.58 20.66 -11.77
N ALA A 575 27.15 21.24 -10.71
CA ALA A 575 28.41 21.94 -10.79
C ALA A 575 29.50 21.03 -11.39
N PRO A 576 30.42 21.60 -12.20
CA PRO A 576 31.57 20.85 -12.69
C PRO A 576 32.39 20.33 -11.52
N HIS A 577 32.51 19.01 -11.41
CA HIS A 577 33.27 18.34 -10.36
C HIS A 577 34.75 18.31 -10.74
N PHE A 578 35.59 18.93 -9.91
CA PHE A 578 37.04 18.79 -10.06
C PHE A 578 37.48 17.43 -9.50
N ASN A 579 38.28 16.68 -10.26
CA ASN A 579 38.79 15.39 -9.79
C ASN A 579 40.12 15.60 -9.07
N PHE A 580 40.12 15.46 -7.74
CA PHE A 580 41.32 15.61 -6.93
C PHE A 580 42.16 14.34 -7.01
N THR A 581 43.39 14.46 -7.52
CA THR A 581 44.30 13.33 -7.73
C THR A 581 45.47 13.32 -6.75
N LEU A 582 45.58 14.34 -5.90
CA LEU A 582 46.67 14.49 -4.93
C LEU A 582 46.92 13.22 -4.10
N PRO A 583 45.93 12.54 -3.50
CA PRO A 583 46.18 11.31 -2.73
C PRO A 583 46.86 10.22 -3.57
N THR A 584 46.40 10.04 -4.81
CA THR A 584 46.96 9.06 -5.76
C THR A 584 48.38 9.44 -6.18
N LEU A 585 48.64 10.73 -6.42
CA LEU A 585 49.97 11.22 -6.77
C LEU A 585 50.96 11.04 -5.61
N LEU A 586 50.55 11.30 -4.36
CA LEU A 586 51.38 11.09 -3.17
C LEU A 586 51.73 9.60 -2.99
N GLN A 587 50.77 8.71 -3.18
CA GLN A 587 51.03 7.27 -3.12
C GLN A 587 52.03 6.83 -4.21
N ARG A 588 51.86 7.32 -5.45
CA ARG A 588 52.80 7.04 -6.55
C ARG A 588 54.19 7.60 -6.25
N LEU A 589 54.27 8.79 -5.65
CA LEU A 589 55.54 9.42 -5.25
C LEU A 589 56.26 8.56 -4.21
N GLN A 590 55.54 8.12 -3.16
CA GLN A 590 56.07 7.22 -2.14
C GLN A 590 56.61 5.93 -2.74
N GLN A 591 55.85 5.31 -3.64
CA GLN A 591 56.28 4.07 -4.32
C GLN A 591 57.50 4.30 -5.21
N ALA A 592 57.56 5.41 -5.95
CA ALA A 592 58.70 5.75 -6.80
C ALA A 592 59.98 5.94 -5.98
N ILE A 593 59.90 6.62 -4.83
CA ILE A 593 61.03 6.80 -3.91
C ILE A 593 61.46 5.45 -3.31
N GLN A 594 60.49 4.66 -2.84
CA GLN A 594 60.77 3.36 -2.22
C GLN A 594 61.42 2.36 -3.21
N ASN A 595 61.00 2.37 -4.48
CA ASN A 595 61.58 1.52 -5.52
C ASN A 595 63.06 1.85 -5.80
N LYS A 596 63.50 3.08 -5.49
CA LYS A 596 64.89 3.53 -5.66
C LYS A 596 65.71 3.46 -4.37
N ALA A 597 65.10 3.13 -3.23
CA ALA A 597 65.82 2.79 -2.02
C ALA A 597 66.43 1.39 -2.18
N CYS A 598 67.57 1.16 -1.53
CA CYS A 598 68.22 -0.14 -1.50
C CYS A 598 68.77 -0.37 -0.09
N ASP A 599 68.31 -1.46 0.53
CA ASP A 599 68.65 -1.81 1.90
C ASP A 599 69.59 -3.03 1.92
N LEU A 600 70.25 -3.25 3.06
CA LEU A 600 71.15 -4.38 3.25
C LEU A 600 70.50 -5.73 2.89
N HIS A 601 69.22 -5.92 3.23
CA HIS A 601 68.49 -7.16 2.98
C HIS A 601 68.27 -7.45 1.48
N ASP A 602 68.34 -6.45 0.59
CA ASP A 602 68.26 -6.66 -0.85
C ASP A 602 69.44 -7.51 -1.39
N PHE A 603 70.51 -7.68 -0.62
CA PHE A 603 71.73 -8.42 -0.99
C PHE A 603 71.87 -9.77 -0.26
N ALA A 604 70.80 -10.26 0.36
CA ALA A 604 70.84 -11.50 1.12
C ALA A 604 71.32 -12.69 0.27
N SER A 605 72.27 -13.45 0.82
CA SER A 605 72.83 -14.66 0.21
C SER A 605 73.32 -15.64 1.27
N THR A 606 73.46 -16.91 0.92
CA THR A 606 74.17 -17.92 1.74
C THR A 606 75.68 -17.74 1.63
N LEU A 607 76.46 -18.43 2.46
CA LEU A 607 77.91 -18.42 2.38
C LEU A 607 78.51 -19.75 2.83
N LEU A 608 79.07 -20.48 1.88
CA LEU A 608 79.92 -21.64 2.10
C LEU A 608 81.34 -21.30 1.65
N VAL A 609 82.35 -21.56 2.48
CA VAL A 609 83.75 -21.31 2.09
C VAL A 609 84.70 -22.29 2.76
N THR A 610 85.68 -22.77 1.99
CA THR A 610 86.83 -23.53 2.49
C THR A 610 88.11 -22.84 2.10
N ALA A 611 89.01 -22.64 3.05
CA ALA A 611 90.37 -22.17 2.85
C ALA A 611 91.38 -23.19 3.38
N ILE A 612 92.48 -23.39 2.66
CA ILE A 612 93.57 -24.31 3.01
C ILE A 612 94.90 -23.58 2.91
N ASP A 613 95.70 -23.64 3.97
CA ASP A 613 97.10 -23.20 4.01
C ASP A 613 98.00 -24.37 4.43
N GLY A 614 98.67 -24.98 3.46
CA GLY A 614 99.49 -26.17 3.68
C GLY A 614 98.68 -27.35 4.23
N ASP A 615 98.86 -27.64 5.52
CA ASP A 615 98.15 -28.70 6.23
C ASP A 615 96.95 -28.18 7.07
N GLN A 616 96.76 -26.86 7.17
CA GLN A 616 95.68 -26.26 7.94
C GLN A 616 94.47 -25.99 7.05
N PHE A 617 93.26 -26.22 7.56
CA PHE A 617 92.03 -25.86 6.87
C PHE A 617 91.09 -25.06 7.77
N LEU A 618 90.26 -24.23 7.13
CA LEU A 618 89.13 -23.54 7.72
C LEU A 618 87.94 -23.69 6.78
N LEU A 619 86.82 -24.18 7.29
CA LEU A 619 85.53 -24.33 6.61
C LEU A 619 84.51 -23.47 7.36
N LEU A 620 83.84 -22.55 6.67
CA LEU A 620 82.70 -21.79 7.18
C LEU A 620 81.44 -22.17 6.40
N HIS A 621 80.35 -22.42 7.12
CA HIS A 621 79.04 -22.75 6.58
C HIS A 621 77.99 -21.82 7.21
N LEU A 622 77.33 -21.02 6.37
CA LEU A 622 76.14 -20.23 6.67
C LEU A 622 75.09 -20.43 5.56
N GLY A 623 73.87 -20.81 5.94
CA GLY A 623 72.76 -21.05 5.02
C GLY A 623 72.37 -22.52 4.93
N ASP A 624 71.69 -22.88 3.84
CA ASP A 624 71.08 -24.18 3.59
C ASP A 624 71.77 -25.01 2.49
N GLY A 625 72.88 -24.51 1.94
CA GLY A 625 73.75 -25.30 1.08
C GLY A 625 74.46 -26.42 1.85
N VAL A 626 75.17 -27.29 1.13
CA VAL A 626 75.81 -28.48 1.73
C VAL A 626 77.33 -28.44 1.54
N CYS A 627 78.06 -28.76 2.61
CA CYS A 627 79.51 -28.92 2.57
C CYS A 627 79.89 -30.39 2.77
N GLY A 628 80.62 -30.97 1.82
CA GLY A 628 81.19 -32.31 1.90
C GLY A 628 82.71 -32.30 2.08
N VAL A 629 83.23 -33.34 2.71
CA VAL A 629 84.67 -33.60 2.86
C VAL A 629 85.00 -35.01 2.43
N LEU A 630 86.09 -35.17 1.69
CA LEU A 630 86.60 -36.45 1.25
C LEU A 630 87.59 -36.99 2.28
N LYS A 631 87.12 -37.91 3.14
CA LYS A 631 87.87 -38.52 4.23
C LYS A 631 88.14 -39.98 3.90
N ASP A 632 89.40 -40.41 3.92
CA ASP A 632 89.76 -41.80 3.63
C ASP A 632 89.15 -42.32 2.30
N ARG A 633 89.12 -41.45 1.28
CA ARG A 633 88.46 -41.65 -0.03
C ARG A 633 86.92 -41.78 -0.01
N GLN A 634 86.29 -41.61 1.14
CA GLN A 634 84.84 -41.59 1.28
C GLN A 634 84.32 -40.16 1.41
N LEU A 635 83.26 -39.84 0.67
CA LEU A 635 82.62 -38.53 0.74
C LEU A 635 81.65 -38.52 1.91
N VAL A 636 81.92 -37.67 2.89
CA VAL A 636 81.07 -37.50 4.08
C VAL A 636 80.64 -36.05 4.20
N VAL A 637 79.48 -35.82 4.80
CA VAL A 637 78.98 -34.48 5.07
C VAL A 637 79.84 -33.85 6.15
N ALA A 638 80.41 -32.67 5.87
CA ALA A 638 81.25 -31.95 6.83
C ALA A 638 80.39 -31.24 7.89
N ASN A 639 79.24 -30.72 7.48
CA ASN A 639 78.23 -30.14 8.35
C ASN A 639 76.86 -30.19 7.67
N TYR A 640 75.83 -30.58 8.43
CA TYR A 640 74.46 -30.63 7.96
C TYR A 640 73.87 -29.23 7.78
N PRO A 641 73.04 -28.99 6.76
CA PRO A 641 72.26 -27.75 6.66
C PRO A 641 71.36 -27.63 7.90
N GLU A 642 71.22 -26.42 8.45
CA GLU A 642 70.55 -26.19 9.74
C GLU A 642 69.02 -26.32 9.71
N ASN A 643 68.44 -26.80 8.61
CA ASN A 643 66.99 -26.92 8.46
C ASN A 643 66.41 -27.96 9.43
N GLY A 644 66.08 -27.49 10.63
CA GLY A 644 65.28 -28.20 11.61
C GLY A 644 63.88 -28.48 11.08
N LYS A 645 63.27 -29.55 11.60
CA LYS A 645 61.96 -30.12 11.23
C LYS A 645 60.72 -29.21 11.42
N PHE A 646 60.86 -27.88 11.34
CA PHE A 646 59.74 -26.92 11.39
C PHE A 646 60.06 -25.74 10.46
N ASP A 647 59.19 -25.46 9.48
CA ASP A 647 59.25 -24.34 8.55
C ASP A 647 59.72 -23.05 9.24
N ASN A 648 60.96 -22.61 8.99
CA ASN A 648 61.43 -21.25 9.30
C ASN A 648 62.65 -20.90 8.43
N GLU A 649 62.66 -19.66 7.96
CA GLU A 649 63.50 -19.04 6.93
C GLU A 649 65.01 -19.38 6.99
N ALA A 650 65.62 -19.56 5.82
CA ALA A 650 67.07 -19.69 5.67
C ALA A 650 67.80 -18.46 6.25
N ILE A 651 68.91 -18.70 6.95
CA ILE A 651 69.72 -17.63 7.55
C ILE A 651 70.76 -17.16 6.53
N PHE A 652 70.68 -15.89 6.15
CA PHE A 652 71.55 -15.28 5.14
C PHE A 652 72.63 -14.40 5.77
N THR A 653 73.61 -13.99 4.97
CA THR A 653 74.70 -13.07 5.35
C THR A 653 74.21 -11.76 5.98
N THR A 654 73.01 -11.31 5.63
CA THR A 654 72.40 -10.05 6.11
C THR A 654 71.48 -10.26 7.31
N SER A 655 71.27 -11.50 7.76
CA SER A 655 70.43 -11.82 8.92
C SER A 655 71.11 -11.40 10.22
N LYS A 656 70.36 -10.82 11.16
CA LYS A 656 70.90 -10.36 12.46
C LYS A 656 71.63 -11.46 13.25
N ASN A 657 71.19 -12.71 13.10
CA ASN A 657 71.76 -13.87 13.79
C ASN A 657 72.80 -14.64 12.95
N ALA A 658 73.23 -14.11 11.79
CA ALA A 658 74.20 -14.77 10.92
C ALA A 658 75.51 -15.14 11.64
N PRO A 659 76.12 -14.27 12.48
CA PRO A 659 77.34 -14.63 13.22
C PRO A 659 77.18 -15.82 14.18
N LEU A 660 75.99 -15.95 14.79
CA LEU A 660 75.67 -17.01 15.75
C LEU A 660 75.34 -18.35 15.07
N SER A 661 74.85 -18.30 13.84
CA SER A 661 74.40 -19.49 13.09
C SER A 661 75.50 -20.01 12.16
N ALA A 662 76.44 -19.14 11.75
CA ALA A 662 77.59 -19.53 10.95
C ALA A 662 78.51 -20.48 11.73
N LYS A 663 78.74 -21.66 11.16
CA LYS A 663 79.60 -22.69 11.76
C LYS A 663 80.97 -22.66 11.13
N VAL A 664 82.01 -22.56 11.97
CA VAL A 664 83.40 -22.61 11.54
C VAL A 664 84.08 -23.88 12.07
N PHE A 665 84.58 -24.69 11.15
CA PHE A 665 85.38 -25.87 11.41
C PHE A 665 86.80 -25.63 10.95
N LYS A 666 87.76 -25.88 11.84
CA LYS A 666 89.19 -25.76 11.52
C LYS A 666 89.98 -26.91 12.10
N GLY A 667 91.14 -27.17 11.52
CA GLY A 667 92.04 -28.21 11.97
C GLY A 667 93.13 -28.50 10.95
N LYS A 668 93.81 -29.64 11.14
CA LYS A 668 94.79 -30.12 10.17
C LYS A 668 94.20 -31.19 9.27
N LEU A 669 94.58 -31.19 8.00
CA LEU A 669 94.17 -32.16 6.99
C LEU A 669 94.72 -33.54 7.36
N SER A 670 95.99 -33.61 7.75
CA SER A 670 96.69 -34.84 8.16
C SER A 670 96.03 -35.53 9.36
N ASP A 671 95.65 -34.78 10.40
CA ASP A 671 95.00 -35.33 11.61
C ASP A 671 93.67 -36.04 11.31
N LYS A 672 92.99 -35.63 10.22
CA LYS A 672 91.66 -36.11 9.85
C LYS A 672 91.64 -36.96 8.57
N ASN A 673 92.78 -37.17 7.92
CA ASN A 673 92.89 -37.80 6.59
C ASN A 673 91.99 -37.15 5.53
N PHE A 674 91.88 -35.82 5.56
CA PHE A 674 91.09 -35.07 4.58
C PHE A 674 91.88 -34.86 3.29
N THR A 675 91.26 -35.20 2.16
CA THR A 675 91.88 -35.18 0.84
C THR A 675 91.11 -34.32 -0.18
N GLY A 676 90.00 -33.73 0.22
CA GLY A 676 89.25 -32.79 -0.60
C GLY A 676 88.00 -32.27 0.09
N PHE A 677 87.42 -31.21 -0.47
CA PHE A 677 86.20 -30.55 -0.03
C PHE A 677 85.30 -30.30 -1.24
N VAL A 678 83.99 -30.30 -1.00
CA VAL A 678 82.99 -29.91 -1.99
C VAL A 678 81.97 -28.99 -1.33
N LEU A 679 81.63 -27.90 -2.01
CA LEU A 679 80.58 -26.96 -1.62
C LEU A 679 79.48 -27.03 -2.67
N MET A 680 78.22 -27.07 -2.25
CA MET A 680 77.08 -27.09 -3.16
C MET A 680 75.95 -26.17 -2.69
N SER A 681 75.31 -25.50 -3.64
CA SER A 681 74.07 -24.76 -3.38
C SER A 681 72.94 -25.70 -2.98
N LYS A 682 71.84 -25.13 -2.46
CA LYS A 682 70.64 -25.89 -2.14
C LYS A 682 70.14 -26.66 -3.37
N GLY A 683 69.97 -25.98 -4.51
CA GLY A 683 69.53 -26.62 -5.76
C GLY A 683 70.39 -27.83 -6.15
N ALA A 684 71.72 -27.70 -6.09
CA ALA A 684 72.60 -28.83 -6.38
C ALA A 684 72.48 -29.96 -5.33
N SER A 685 72.27 -29.62 -4.05
CA SER A 685 72.12 -30.60 -2.98
C SER A 685 70.88 -31.49 -3.16
N GLU A 686 69.79 -31.01 -3.77
CA GLU A 686 68.58 -31.81 -4.02
C GLU A 686 68.85 -33.07 -4.85
N PHE A 687 69.91 -33.04 -5.69
CA PHE A 687 70.35 -34.21 -6.43
C PHE A 687 71.47 -34.99 -5.72
N PHE A 688 72.42 -34.30 -5.09
CA PHE A 688 73.65 -34.89 -4.56
C PHE A 688 73.59 -35.30 -3.08
N TYR A 689 72.52 -34.94 -2.37
CA TYR A 689 72.32 -35.21 -0.96
C TYR A 689 71.01 -35.98 -0.74
N HIS A 690 71.04 -36.99 0.13
CA HIS A 690 69.86 -37.75 0.52
C HIS A 690 69.44 -37.37 1.95
N ASP A 691 68.44 -36.51 2.10
CA ASP A 691 67.94 -36.01 3.41
C ASP A 691 67.55 -37.12 4.40
N LYS A 692 67.10 -38.28 3.89
CA LYS A 692 66.66 -39.39 4.75
C LYS A 692 67.82 -40.19 5.34
N GLU A 693 68.96 -40.19 4.66
CA GLU A 693 70.14 -41.00 4.99
C GLU A 693 71.30 -40.15 5.51
N ASP A 694 71.13 -38.82 5.54
CA ASP A 694 72.14 -37.85 5.93
C ASP A 694 73.48 -38.09 5.19
N ALA A 695 73.38 -38.44 3.91
CA ALA A 695 74.48 -38.97 3.10
C ALA A 695 74.58 -38.33 1.71
N LEU A 696 75.81 -38.09 1.27
CA LEU A 696 76.12 -37.63 -0.08
C LEU A 696 76.13 -38.81 -1.06
N VAL A 697 75.67 -38.57 -2.28
CA VAL A 697 75.58 -39.60 -3.34
C VAL A 697 76.98 -40.12 -3.69
N THR A 698 77.12 -41.44 -3.77
CA THR A 698 78.38 -42.13 -4.12
C THR A 698 78.93 -41.73 -5.48
N ALA A 699 78.08 -41.35 -6.44
CA ALA A 699 78.53 -40.80 -7.72
C ALA A 699 79.43 -39.57 -7.52
N LEU A 700 79.07 -38.63 -6.64
CA LEU A 700 79.87 -37.42 -6.39
C LEU A 700 81.24 -37.75 -5.79
N GLN A 701 81.30 -38.79 -4.94
CA GLN A 701 82.55 -39.33 -4.41
C GLN A 701 83.47 -39.82 -5.53
N ASP A 702 82.93 -40.57 -6.50
CA ASP A 702 83.71 -41.08 -7.63
C ASP A 702 84.26 -39.92 -8.48
N TYR A 703 83.45 -38.87 -8.74
CA TYR A 703 83.91 -37.64 -9.39
C TYR A 703 85.09 -37.00 -8.65
N MET A 704 84.99 -36.86 -7.32
CA MET A 704 86.07 -36.27 -6.52
C MET A 704 87.33 -37.15 -6.49
N ASN A 705 87.20 -38.48 -6.40
CA ASN A 705 88.34 -39.40 -6.42
C ASN A 705 89.04 -39.43 -7.79
N VAL A 706 88.28 -39.35 -8.90
CA VAL A 706 88.85 -39.23 -10.25
C VAL A 706 89.54 -37.87 -10.43
N ALA A 707 88.98 -36.79 -9.89
CA ALA A 707 89.58 -35.45 -9.94
C ALA A 707 90.96 -35.37 -9.26
N ARG A 708 91.25 -36.27 -8.31
CA ARG A 708 92.57 -36.37 -7.66
C ARG A 708 93.63 -36.95 -8.58
N ALA A 709 93.27 -37.65 -9.65
CA ALA A 709 94.24 -38.20 -10.58
C ALA A 709 94.87 -37.08 -11.44
N PRO A 710 96.18 -37.13 -11.74
CA PRO A 710 96.83 -36.13 -12.57
C PRO A 710 96.15 -35.96 -13.93
N GLY A 711 95.95 -34.72 -14.36
CA GLY A 711 95.40 -34.41 -15.69
C GLY A 711 93.88 -34.50 -15.82
N MET A 712 93.15 -34.92 -14.78
CA MET A 712 91.70 -35.14 -14.86
C MET A 712 90.84 -33.89 -14.63
N TYR A 713 91.43 -32.74 -14.36
CA TYR A 713 90.70 -31.50 -14.04
C TYR A 713 89.62 -31.16 -15.09
N HIS A 714 90.00 -31.03 -16.36
CA HIS A 714 89.07 -30.64 -17.43
C HIS A 714 88.00 -31.72 -17.68
N GLY A 715 88.39 -32.99 -17.76
CA GLY A 715 87.45 -34.09 -17.98
C GLY A 715 86.40 -34.23 -16.86
N VAL A 716 86.80 -33.98 -15.60
CA VAL A 716 85.87 -33.94 -14.47
C VAL A 716 84.96 -32.73 -14.56
N GLN A 717 85.49 -31.54 -14.86
CA GLN A 717 84.71 -30.31 -14.97
C GLN A 717 83.64 -30.42 -16.06
N ASP A 718 83.99 -30.87 -17.26
CA ASP A 718 83.05 -31.01 -18.38
C ASP A 718 81.99 -32.08 -18.10
N SER A 719 82.39 -33.21 -17.51
CA SER A 719 81.46 -34.27 -17.14
C SER A 719 80.52 -33.85 -16.01
N LEU A 720 81.00 -33.09 -15.03
CA LEU A 720 80.15 -32.54 -13.95
C LEU A 720 79.18 -31.50 -14.51
N LYS A 721 79.62 -30.64 -15.43
CA LYS A 721 78.75 -29.70 -16.14
C LYS A 721 77.65 -30.43 -16.91
N ALA A 722 78.00 -31.44 -17.69
CA ALA A 722 77.02 -32.26 -18.41
C ALA A 722 76.04 -32.96 -17.45
N LEU A 723 76.52 -33.42 -16.29
CA LEU A 723 75.68 -33.99 -15.25
C LEU A 723 74.67 -32.97 -14.70
N LEU A 724 75.11 -31.74 -14.44
CA LEU A 724 74.24 -30.65 -13.99
C LEU A 724 73.17 -30.30 -15.04
N GLU A 725 73.56 -30.16 -16.31
CA GLU A 725 72.67 -29.78 -17.41
C GLU A 725 71.64 -30.86 -17.81
N THR A 726 71.93 -32.13 -17.48
CA THR A 726 71.06 -33.27 -17.80
C THR A 726 70.29 -33.79 -16.58
N ARG A 727 70.96 -34.54 -15.70
CA ARG A 727 70.28 -35.30 -14.63
C ARG A 727 69.91 -34.45 -13.41
N VAL A 728 70.69 -33.43 -13.08
CA VAL A 728 70.38 -32.55 -11.93
C VAL A 728 69.22 -31.61 -12.27
N ARG A 729 69.25 -30.99 -13.46
CA ARG A 729 68.16 -30.14 -13.96
C ARG A 729 66.81 -30.85 -14.04
N GLU A 730 66.77 -32.17 -14.23
CA GLU A 730 65.52 -32.95 -14.19
C GLU A 730 64.90 -33.04 -12.79
N LYS A 731 65.68 -32.83 -11.72
CA LYS A 731 65.23 -32.97 -10.33
C LYS A 731 64.96 -31.64 -9.62
N THR A 732 65.59 -30.56 -10.05
CA THR A 732 65.47 -29.24 -9.40
C THR A 732 65.27 -28.13 -10.44
N SER A 733 64.45 -27.15 -10.08
CA SER A 733 64.29 -25.89 -10.83
C SER A 733 65.10 -24.74 -10.22
N ASP A 734 65.83 -25.00 -9.15
CA ASP A 734 66.64 -24.03 -8.41
C ASP A 734 68.05 -23.88 -9.02
N ASP A 735 68.72 -22.77 -8.73
CA ASP A 735 70.05 -22.49 -9.25
C ASP A 735 71.09 -23.48 -8.66
N CYS A 736 71.85 -24.10 -9.56
CA CYS A 736 72.75 -25.21 -9.21
C CYS A 736 74.22 -24.81 -9.31
N SER A 737 74.91 -24.80 -8.18
CA SER A 737 76.35 -24.58 -8.10
C SER A 737 77.04 -25.69 -7.33
N VAL A 738 78.17 -26.19 -7.85
CA VAL A 738 79.04 -27.17 -7.18
C VAL A 738 80.49 -26.76 -7.39
N VAL A 739 81.26 -26.68 -6.31
CA VAL A 739 82.69 -26.35 -6.34
C VAL A 739 83.47 -27.41 -5.58
N MET A 740 84.52 -27.97 -6.19
CA MET A 740 85.36 -29.01 -5.59
C MET A 740 86.81 -28.52 -5.45
N LEU A 741 87.43 -28.84 -4.32
CA LEU A 741 88.87 -28.68 -4.09
C LEU A 741 89.43 -30.02 -3.66
N VAL A 742 90.37 -30.58 -4.42
CA VAL A 742 90.90 -31.92 -4.16
C VAL A 742 92.43 -31.93 -4.14
N LYS A 743 93.00 -32.77 -3.27
CA LYS A 743 94.45 -33.00 -3.21
C LYS A 743 94.84 -34.10 -4.19
N GLN A 744 95.64 -33.74 -5.19
CA GLN A 744 96.15 -34.65 -6.20
C GLN A 744 96.85 -35.87 -5.55
N SER A 745 96.56 -37.07 -6.05
CA SER A 745 97.10 -38.34 -5.55
C SER A 745 97.31 -39.35 -6.68
N MET A 746 98.25 -40.27 -6.47
CA MET A 746 98.56 -41.40 -7.37
C MET A 746 97.98 -42.73 -6.86
N GLU A 747 97.11 -42.68 -5.85
CA GLU A 747 96.41 -43.86 -5.35
C GLU A 747 95.62 -44.55 -6.47
N PRO A 748 95.56 -45.90 -6.48
CA PRO A 748 94.79 -46.64 -7.47
C PRO A 748 93.30 -46.31 -7.35
N LEU A 749 92.65 -46.11 -8.51
CA LEU A 749 91.21 -45.91 -8.61
C LEU A 749 90.46 -47.23 -8.47
N SER A 750 89.27 -47.20 -7.88
CA SER A 750 88.32 -48.33 -7.81
C SER A 750 87.78 -48.69 -9.19
N GLU A 751 87.09 -49.83 -9.32
CA GLU A 751 86.51 -50.23 -10.61
C GLU A 751 85.47 -49.23 -11.15
N SER A 752 84.65 -48.62 -10.27
CA SER A 752 83.67 -47.60 -10.68
C SER A 752 84.35 -46.30 -11.11
N GLU A 753 85.37 -45.86 -10.37
CA GLU A 753 86.17 -44.67 -10.67
C GLU A 753 86.97 -44.83 -11.96
N GLN A 754 87.52 -46.02 -12.25
CA GLN A 754 88.21 -46.31 -13.51
C GLN A 754 87.26 -46.22 -14.71
N ARG A 755 86.04 -46.77 -14.59
CA ARG A 755 85.02 -46.65 -15.64
C ARG A 755 84.64 -45.19 -15.88
N LEU A 756 84.44 -44.40 -14.81
CA LEU A 756 84.14 -42.98 -14.90
C LEU A 756 85.29 -42.20 -15.55
N LYS A 757 86.53 -42.49 -15.17
CA LYS A 757 87.74 -41.90 -15.78
C LYS A 757 87.81 -42.19 -17.28
N THR A 758 87.64 -43.44 -17.69
CA THR A 758 87.65 -43.81 -19.12
C THR A 758 86.54 -43.10 -19.89
N GLN A 759 85.34 -42.98 -19.32
CA GLN A 759 84.23 -42.22 -19.92
C GLN A 759 84.61 -40.74 -20.13
N MET A 760 85.21 -40.10 -19.13
CA MET A 760 85.68 -38.71 -19.22
C MET A 760 86.78 -38.54 -20.27
N GLU A 761 87.73 -39.49 -20.36
CA GLU A 761 88.81 -39.47 -21.36
C GLU A 761 88.28 -39.69 -22.79
N THR A 762 87.21 -40.46 -22.98
CA THR A 762 86.53 -40.55 -24.29
C THR A 762 85.78 -39.28 -24.65
N ILE A 763 85.10 -38.64 -23.69
CA ILE A 763 84.36 -37.38 -23.91
C ILE A 763 85.31 -36.23 -24.27
N SER A 764 86.49 -36.16 -23.64
CA SER A 764 87.50 -35.14 -23.94
C SER A 764 88.24 -35.34 -25.28
N ASN A 765 88.13 -36.51 -25.93
CA ASN A 765 88.77 -36.79 -27.23
C ASN A 765 87.85 -36.56 -28.44
N ASP A 766 86.54 -36.41 -28.22
CA ASP A 766 85.52 -36.14 -29.25
C ASP A 766 85.05 -34.66 -29.27
N GLY A 767 85.71 -33.78 -28.49
CA GLY A 767 85.39 -32.35 -28.35
C GLY A 767 86.34 -31.41 -29.09
#